data_AF-A0A8J5YU57-F1
#
_entry.id   AF-A0A8J5YU57-F1
#
_cell.length_a   1.000
_cell.length_b   1.000
_cell.length_c   1.000
_cell.angle_alpha   90.00
_cell.angle_beta   90.00
_cell.angle_gamma   90.00
#
_symmetry.space_group_name_H-M   'P 1'
#
loop_
_entity.id
_entity.type
_entity.pdbx_description
1 polymer ?
#
loop_
_entity_poly.entity_id
_entity_poly.type
_entity_poly.pdbx_seq_one_letter_code
_entity_poly.pdbx_strand_id
1 'polypeptide(L)'
;MDLKCIFSLAILVSQISLSSTQNVNVVIQGATSIAERDDNSICATLDWWPTEKCNYNQCPWGKAGLLNLDLKKKGLINAIKAFNPLIIKVGGSLQDQVVYGVGGVTNCPNFMKNEDSLFGFSQGCLPMERWDELNKIFNQTGVKVTFGLNALLGRNRSQIEKGLWVGDWQSQNARDFMKYTISRGYKVDSYEFGNQLSGAGMGASVEAEQYGKDIVVLKKLVKELHPDPKTQPKVLGPSGYYDEKWFNFFLEVSGHDVVDGVTHHIYNLGPGDDPNMITKIQDPSYLNQVSRTYKGVLNIVNKFKPQSGAWVSESTGALHGGAKDLSPTFADGFWYLDQLGMASTYNHKVFCRQTLIGGNYALLNTTTSIPNPDYYDALLWHQLMGSTVLAVTQEPNPNLRVYAHCAKKKPGISIIFINLSKDSSFNVTLSNYEHQGRNLRSTDVAKPNFEFRGSKDREEYHLAALARNIQGQIVLLNDVPMVPTETFNIPAMEPKLANASTPISIAAHSIVYVTIRDFQAPACLSSLKIEIALRQPPHSDFISFSSTQNVNVVIQGATSIAETDDNFVCATLDWWPTEKCNYNQCPWGKAGLLNLDLKKKGLINAIKAFNPLRIKVGGSLQDQVGCLPMERWDELNKFFNQTRVKVTFGLNALLGRNRSQIEKGLWVGDWQLQNARDFMKYTISRGYKVDSYEFGNQLSRAGMGASVEAEQYGKDIVVLKKLVKELHLDPKTQPKVLGPSGYYEKKWFNSFLKVSGHDVVDGVTHHIYNLGPGAWVSESGGALHGGAKDLSPTFADGFWCLDQLGMASTYNHKVFCRQTLIGGNYALLNTTTSIPNPDYYGSVSSHR
;
A
#
# COMPACT_ATOMS: atom_id res chain seq x y z
N MET A 1 -38.91 -66.30 17.14
CA MET A 1 -38.55 -64.94 16.70
C MET A 1 -37.71 -64.33 17.80
N ASP A 2 -36.40 -64.28 17.59
CA ASP A 2 -35.41 -64.06 18.63
C ASP A 2 -35.32 -62.61 19.11
N LEU A 3 -35.46 -62.45 20.43
CA LEU A 3 -35.32 -61.20 21.18
C LEU A 3 -33.89 -60.61 21.13
N LYS A 4 -32.94 -61.31 20.49
CA LYS A 4 -31.55 -60.88 20.30
C LYS A 4 -31.34 -59.90 19.14
N CYS A 5 -32.24 -59.84 18.15
CA CYS A 5 -32.10 -58.87 17.04
C CYS A 5 -32.53 -57.43 17.42
N ILE A 6 -33.35 -57.25 18.45
CA ILE A 6 -33.87 -55.93 18.84
C ILE A 6 -32.86 -55.18 19.72
N PHE A 7 -32.07 -55.88 20.54
CA PHE A 7 -31.02 -55.25 21.34
C PHE A 7 -29.78 -54.84 20.51
N SER A 8 -29.49 -55.52 19.41
CA SER A 8 -28.42 -55.11 18.49
C SER A 8 -28.80 -53.88 17.65
N LEU A 9 -30.09 -53.66 17.37
CA LEU A 9 -30.54 -52.46 16.66
C LEU A 9 -30.62 -51.22 17.58
N ALA A 10 -30.95 -51.41 18.86
CA ALA A 10 -30.99 -50.31 19.84
C ALA A 10 -29.61 -49.76 20.20
N ILE A 11 -28.56 -50.58 20.19
CA ILE A 11 -27.17 -50.14 20.46
C ILE A 11 -26.52 -49.50 19.22
N LEU A 12 -26.99 -49.82 18.00
CA LEU A 12 -26.56 -49.15 16.76
C LEU A 12 -27.19 -47.77 16.56
N VAL A 13 -28.32 -47.48 17.20
CA VAL A 13 -28.97 -46.16 17.15
C VAL A 13 -28.49 -45.23 18.28
N SER A 14 -27.86 -45.74 19.34
CA SER A 14 -27.34 -44.92 20.46
C SER A 14 -25.94 -44.32 20.25
N GLN A 15 -25.35 -44.43 19.06
CA GLN A 15 -24.13 -43.70 18.66
C GLN A 15 -24.34 -42.76 17.46
N ILE A 16 -25.59 -42.34 17.21
CA ILE A 16 -25.81 -41.13 16.43
C ILE A 16 -25.47 -39.97 17.37
N SER A 17 -24.18 -39.59 17.42
CA SER A 17 -23.80 -38.29 17.96
C SER A 17 -24.60 -37.25 17.19
N LEU A 18 -25.61 -36.68 17.85
CA LEU A 18 -26.37 -35.52 17.37
C LEU A 18 -25.37 -34.38 17.21
N SER A 19 -24.71 -34.28 16.04
CA SER A 19 -23.81 -33.18 15.78
C SER A 19 -24.64 -31.90 15.73
N SER A 20 -24.46 -31.02 16.70
CA SER A 20 -25.20 -29.76 16.71
C SER A 20 -24.72 -28.90 15.54
N THR A 21 -25.65 -28.37 14.73
CA THR A 21 -25.30 -27.46 13.64
C THR A 21 -25.55 -26.04 14.11
N GLN A 22 -24.53 -25.20 14.08
CA GLN A 22 -24.62 -23.80 14.49
C GLN A 22 -24.60 -22.91 13.25
N ASN A 23 -25.51 -21.94 13.18
CA ASN A 23 -25.51 -20.95 12.10
C ASN A 23 -24.65 -19.75 12.51
N VAL A 24 -23.74 -19.32 11.65
CA VAL A 24 -22.82 -18.21 11.92
C VAL A 24 -22.83 -17.24 10.73
N ASN A 25 -22.96 -15.95 11.00
CA ASN A 25 -22.76 -14.93 9.98
C ASN A 25 -21.32 -14.39 10.07
N VAL A 26 -20.63 -14.39 8.94
CA VAL A 26 -19.26 -13.88 8.80
C VAL A 26 -19.28 -12.66 7.90
N VAL A 27 -18.83 -11.53 8.44
CA VAL A 27 -18.76 -10.25 7.73
C VAL A 27 -17.34 -10.04 7.22
N ILE A 28 -17.20 -9.88 5.91
CA ILE A 28 -15.93 -9.53 5.26
C ILE A 28 -15.89 -8.04 5.00
N GLN A 29 -14.82 -7.37 5.44
CA GLN A 29 -14.60 -5.95 5.16
C GLN A 29 -13.81 -5.81 3.86
N GLY A 30 -14.53 -5.81 2.72
CA GLY A 30 -13.90 -5.78 1.39
C GLY A 30 -13.36 -4.41 0.95
N ALA A 31 -13.67 -3.33 1.68
CA ALA A 31 -13.34 -1.97 1.29
C ALA A 31 -11.85 -1.60 1.49
N THR A 32 -11.20 -2.15 2.51
CA THR A 32 -9.82 -1.85 2.88
C THR A 32 -9.04 -3.12 3.21
N SER A 33 -7.72 -3.06 3.06
CA SER A 33 -6.81 -4.12 3.52
C SER A 33 -6.29 -3.81 4.93
N ILE A 34 -6.12 -4.84 5.75
CA ILE A 34 -5.49 -4.72 7.08
C ILE A 34 -4.00 -5.05 7.08
N ALA A 35 -3.54 -5.76 6.06
CA ALA A 35 -2.14 -6.15 5.88
C ALA A 35 -1.87 -6.54 4.41
N GLU A 36 -0.59 -6.63 4.05
CA GLU A 36 -0.13 -7.05 2.74
C GLU A 36 1.02 -8.05 2.89
N ARG A 37 0.95 -9.18 2.21
CA ARG A 37 1.96 -10.26 2.21
C ARG A 37 2.76 -10.28 0.91
N ASP A 38 3.91 -10.96 0.94
CA ASP A 38 4.62 -11.27 -0.30
C ASP A 38 3.81 -12.27 -1.14
N ASP A 39 3.84 -12.15 -2.46
CA ASP A 39 3.11 -13.07 -3.36
C ASP A 39 3.58 -14.54 -3.23
N ASN A 40 4.83 -14.73 -2.77
CA ASN A 40 5.45 -16.03 -2.49
C ASN A 40 5.61 -16.27 -0.99
N SER A 41 4.60 -15.91 -0.22
CA SER A 41 4.70 -15.87 1.24
C SER A 41 4.72 -17.23 1.96
N ILE A 42 4.55 -18.34 1.24
CA ILE A 42 4.79 -19.69 1.76
C ILE A 42 6.26 -20.06 1.57
N CYS A 43 6.87 -20.53 2.65
CA CYS A 43 8.25 -20.92 2.71
C CYS A 43 8.38 -22.26 3.46
N ALA A 44 9.46 -23.00 3.19
CA ALA A 44 9.85 -24.17 3.96
C ALA A 44 11.36 -24.19 4.19
N THR A 45 11.81 -24.82 5.26
CA THR A 45 13.24 -24.90 5.59
C THR A 45 13.88 -26.21 5.13
N LEU A 46 15.18 -26.19 4.87
CA LEU A 46 16.06 -27.35 4.80
C LEU A 46 17.13 -27.21 5.89
N ASP A 47 17.30 -28.26 6.71
CA ASP A 47 18.13 -28.21 7.91
C ASP A 47 19.43 -29.02 7.77
N TRP A 48 20.40 -28.75 8.65
CA TRP A 48 21.74 -29.33 8.68
C TRP A 48 21.86 -30.65 9.44
N TRP A 49 20.84 -31.07 10.18
CA TRP A 49 20.93 -32.22 11.09
C TRP A 49 21.50 -33.50 10.44
N PRO A 50 22.53 -34.13 11.03
CA PRO A 50 23.07 -35.39 10.54
C PRO A 50 22.19 -36.58 10.94
N THR A 51 22.50 -37.77 10.41
CA THR A 51 21.77 -39.03 10.63
C THR A 51 21.65 -39.43 12.10
N GLU A 52 22.63 -39.01 12.90
CA GLU A 52 22.81 -39.26 14.31
C GLU A 52 21.88 -38.42 15.21
N LYS A 53 21.15 -37.47 14.62
CA LYS A 53 20.24 -36.59 15.35
C LYS A 53 19.01 -37.34 15.84
N CYS A 54 18.96 -37.53 17.17
CA CYS A 54 17.85 -38.17 17.84
C CYS A 54 17.38 -37.34 19.05
N ASN A 55 16.08 -37.35 19.33
CA ASN A 55 15.50 -36.90 20.60
C ASN A 55 14.46 -37.94 21.04
N TYR A 56 14.27 -38.10 22.34
CA TYR A 56 13.19 -38.95 22.88
C TYR A 56 13.21 -40.39 22.34
N ASN A 57 14.42 -40.95 22.14
CA ASN A 57 14.64 -42.27 21.53
C ASN A 57 14.11 -42.42 20.09
N GLN A 58 13.99 -41.30 19.36
CA GLN A 58 13.57 -41.25 17.97
C GLN A 58 14.58 -40.47 17.14
N CYS A 59 14.80 -40.90 15.90
CA CYS A 59 15.75 -40.27 14.96
C CYS A 59 15.03 -39.89 13.66
N PRO A 60 14.07 -38.93 13.69
CA PRO A 60 13.16 -38.68 12.58
C PRO A 60 13.81 -37.97 11.37
N TRP A 61 15.09 -37.62 11.48
CA TRP A 61 15.85 -36.94 10.42
C TRP A 61 16.41 -37.89 9.37
N GLY A 62 16.82 -39.11 9.73
CA GLY A 62 17.46 -40.03 8.79
C GLY A 62 18.53 -39.32 7.94
N LYS A 63 18.50 -39.51 6.61
CA LYS A 63 19.39 -38.82 5.67
C LYS A 63 18.83 -37.48 5.14
N ALA A 64 17.85 -36.87 5.79
CA ALA A 64 17.20 -35.66 5.24
C ALA A 64 17.98 -34.35 5.43
N GLY A 65 19.04 -34.35 6.25
CA GLY A 65 19.89 -33.17 6.42
C GLY A 65 20.58 -32.74 5.12
N LEU A 66 20.88 -31.45 5.00
CA LEU A 66 21.44 -30.79 3.82
C LEU A 66 22.63 -31.51 3.19
N LEU A 67 23.53 -32.07 4.01
CA LEU A 67 24.72 -32.78 3.52
C LEU A 67 24.41 -34.17 2.95
N ASN A 68 23.30 -34.80 3.36
CA ASN A 68 23.00 -36.20 3.08
C ASN A 68 21.73 -36.41 2.23
N LEU A 69 20.90 -35.38 2.07
CA LEU A 69 19.62 -35.45 1.39
C LEU A 69 19.77 -35.98 -0.04
N ASP A 70 19.01 -37.02 -0.40
CA ASP A 70 18.97 -37.48 -1.79
C ASP A 70 18.14 -36.50 -2.62
N LEU A 71 18.87 -35.66 -3.34
CA LEU A 71 18.35 -34.63 -4.22
C LEU A 71 17.66 -35.23 -5.46
N LYS A 72 17.95 -36.48 -5.84
CA LYS A 72 17.34 -37.11 -7.03
C LYS A 72 15.93 -37.63 -6.79
N LYS A 73 15.40 -37.55 -5.57
CA LYS A 73 14.05 -38.02 -5.24
C LYS A 73 12.98 -37.26 -6.02
N LYS A 74 12.24 -37.99 -6.87
CA LYS A 74 11.13 -37.42 -7.67
C LYS A 74 10.06 -36.76 -6.81
N GLY A 75 9.70 -37.37 -5.67
CA GLY A 75 8.74 -36.80 -4.72
C GLY A 75 9.14 -35.42 -4.23
N LEU A 76 10.41 -35.23 -3.84
CA LEU A 76 10.94 -33.93 -3.43
C LEU A 76 10.85 -32.89 -4.57
N ILE A 77 11.33 -33.24 -5.76
CA ILE A 77 11.34 -32.33 -6.92
C ILE A 77 9.93 -31.91 -7.32
N ASN A 78 9.00 -32.88 -7.42
CA ASN A 78 7.62 -32.62 -7.82
C ASN A 78 6.88 -31.81 -6.76
N ALA A 79 7.14 -32.09 -5.47
CA ALA A 79 6.55 -31.35 -4.37
C ALA A 79 6.95 -29.86 -4.39
N ILE A 80 8.21 -29.55 -4.67
CA ILE A 80 8.68 -28.16 -4.77
C ILE A 80 8.06 -27.48 -6.00
N LYS A 81 8.03 -28.16 -7.16
CA LYS A 81 7.49 -27.61 -8.41
C LYS A 81 6.01 -27.24 -8.33
N ALA A 82 5.23 -27.92 -7.49
CA ALA A 82 3.80 -27.64 -7.36
C ALA A 82 3.49 -26.22 -6.86
N PHE A 83 4.40 -25.60 -6.10
CA PHE A 83 4.25 -24.22 -5.64
C PHE A 83 4.51 -23.20 -6.75
N ASN A 84 5.62 -23.33 -7.48
CA ASN A 84 6.01 -22.46 -8.60
C ASN A 84 5.80 -20.93 -8.36
N PRO A 85 6.68 -20.26 -7.57
CA PRO A 85 7.84 -20.80 -6.86
C PRO A 85 7.59 -20.99 -5.34
N LEU A 86 8.40 -21.85 -4.70
CA LEU A 86 8.50 -21.97 -3.24
C LEU A 86 9.74 -21.21 -2.74
N ILE A 87 9.64 -20.54 -1.59
CA ILE A 87 10.83 -20.05 -0.86
C ILE A 87 11.42 -21.22 -0.05
N ILE A 88 12.71 -21.49 -0.22
CA ILE A 88 13.44 -22.43 0.63
C ILE A 88 14.48 -21.68 1.46
N LYS A 89 14.35 -21.76 2.78
CA LYS A 89 15.39 -21.33 3.73
C LYS A 89 16.35 -22.49 4.02
N VAL A 90 17.61 -22.35 3.65
CA VAL A 90 18.70 -23.26 3.99
C VAL A 90 19.32 -22.77 5.30
N GLY A 91 19.13 -23.50 6.40
CA GLY A 91 19.49 -23.00 7.74
C GLY A 91 19.18 -23.98 8.86
N GLY A 92 18.81 -23.49 10.04
CA GLY A 92 18.45 -24.31 11.21
C GLY A 92 19.56 -24.36 12.25
N SER A 93 19.39 -25.18 13.30
CA SER A 93 20.19 -25.08 14.53
C SER A 93 21.70 -25.18 14.31
N LEU A 94 22.19 -26.09 13.45
CA LEU A 94 23.64 -26.25 13.24
C LEU A 94 24.26 -25.20 12.30
N GLN A 95 23.49 -24.27 11.75
CA GLN A 95 23.96 -23.23 10.83
C GLN A 95 25.16 -22.46 11.39
N ASP A 96 25.11 -22.11 12.68
CA ASP A 96 26.16 -21.37 13.37
C ASP A 96 27.40 -22.22 13.73
N GLN A 97 27.42 -23.48 13.28
CA GLN A 97 28.56 -24.40 13.37
C GLN A 97 29.04 -24.85 11.99
N VAL A 98 28.54 -24.26 10.89
CA VAL A 98 28.96 -24.57 9.53
C VAL A 98 30.11 -23.67 9.09
N VAL A 99 31.13 -24.25 8.50
CA VAL A 99 32.15 -23.55 7.69
C VAL A 99 31.91 -23.87 6.22
N TYR A 100 32.09 -22.89 5.33
CA TYR A 100 31.97 -23.13 3.89
C TYR A 100 33.34 -23.54 3.33
N GLY A 101 33.42 -24.68 2.64
CA GLY A 101 34.65 -25.27 2.10
C GLY A 101 35.23 -24.52 0.90
N VAL A 102 35.48 -23.22 1.04
CA VAL A 102 35.96 -22.30 0.02
C VAL A 102 36.91 -21.26 0.60
N GLY A 103 37.73 -20.65 -0.25
CA GLY A 103 38.76 -19.70 0.17
C GLY A 103 39.90 -20.44 0.85
N GLY A 104 40.28 -19.99 2.05
CA GLY A 104 41.39 -20.58 2.83
C GLY A 104 41.05 -21.87 3.61
N VAL A 105 39.83 -22.40 3.47
CA VAL A 105 39.39 -23.60 4.20
C VAL A 105 39.94 -24.86 3.54
N THR A 106 40.88 -25.53 4.20
CA THR A 106 41.55 -26.75 3.68
C THR A 106 40.96 -28.05 4.21
N ASN A 107 40.27 -28.02 5.34
CA ASN A 107 39.59 -29.17 5.94
C ASN A 107 38.08 -28.94 5.97
N CYS A 108 37.31 -29.93 5.51
CA CYS A 108 35.85 -29.84 5.44
C CYS A 108 35.21 -31.05 6.12
N PRO A 109 35.14 -31.06 7.47
CA PRO A 109 34.64 -32.20 8.23
C PRO A 109 33.11 -32.31 8.18
N ASN A 110 32.61 -33.54 8.32
CA ASN A 110 31.20 -33.79 8.59
C ASN A 110 30.86 -33.49 10.06
N PHE A 111 29.59 -33.22 10.34
CA PHE A 111 29.08 -33.17 11.71
C PHE A 111 29.24 -34.53 12.39
N MET A 112 29.80 -34.54 13.59
CA MET A 112 29.93 -35.72 14.45
C MET A 112 29.30 -35.44 15.82
N LYS A 113 28.77 -36.46 16.49
CA LYS A 113 28.31 -36.30 17.87
C LYS A 113 29.46 -35.84 18.77
N ASN A 114 29.20 -34.81 19.55
CA ASN A 114 30.11 -34.28 20.55
C ASN A 114 29.29 -33.52 21.61
N GLU A 115 29.04 -34.16 22.75
CA GLU A 115 28.16 -33.66 23.81
C GLU A 115 28.61 -32.31 24.41
N ASP A 116 29.91 -32.00 24.37
CA ASP A 116 30.46 -30.75 24.90
C ASP A 116 30.30 -29.56 23.93
N SER A 117 29.92 -29.86 22.68
CA SER A 117 29.72 -28.88 21.62
C SER A 117 28.28 -28.37 21.57
N LEU A 118 28.08 -27.26 20.86
CA LEU A 118 26.75 -26.67 20.70
C LEU A 118 25.82 -27.70 20.02
N PHE A 119 24.62 -27.85 20.60
CA PHE A 119 23.62 -28.86 20.23
C PHE A 119 24.07 -30.33 20.28
N GLY A 120 25.21 -30.65 20.90
CA GLY A 120 25.75 -32.02 20.96
C GLY A 120 26.44 -32.48 19.67
N PHE A 121 26.84 -31.56 18.79
CA PHE A 121 27.54 -31.87 17.53
C PHE A 121 28.78 -31.01 17.34
N SER A 122 29.80 -31.56 16.68
CA SER A 122 31.01 -30.85 16.28
C SER A 122 30.71 -29.71 15.31
N GLN A 123 31.73 -28.91 14.98
CA GLN A 123 31.69 -28.10 13.77
C GLN A 123 31.54 -29.01 12.54
N GLY A 124 30.82 -28.51 11.53
CA GLY A 124 30.66 -29.18 10.23
C GLY A 124 31.04 -28.24 9.09
N CYS A 125 31.09 -28.78 7.89
CA CYS A 125 31.44 -28.02 6.70
C CYS A 125 30.47 -28.30 5.54
N LEU A 126 30.20 -27.27 4.73
CA LEU A 126 29.51 -27.38 3.44
C LEU A 126 30.57 -27.48 2.33
N PRO A 127 30.77 -28.65 1.69
CA PRO A 127 31.58 -28.75 0.49
C PRO A 127 30.92 -27.99 -0.66
N MET A 128 31.70 -27.27 -1.48
CA MET A 128 31.14 -26.49 -2.59
C MET A 128 30.51 -27.35 -3.68
N GLU A 129 30.97 -28.60 -3.86
CA GLU A 129 30.30 -29.57 -4.73
C GLU A 129 28.86 -29.85 -4.27
N ARG A 130 28.64 -29.94 -2.96
CA ARG A 130 27.29 -30.12 -2.40
C ARG A 130 26.42 -28.87 -2.62
N TRP A 131 27.02 -27.69 -2.53
CA TRP A 131 26.34 -26.44 -2.87
C TRP A 131 25.94 -26.37 -4.35
N ASP A 132 26.80 -26.85 -5.26
CA ASP A 132 26.49 -26.99 -6.68
C ASP A 132 25.30 -27.94 -6.92
N GLU A 133 25.26 -29.08 -6.24
CA GLU A 133 24.16 -30.04 -6.34
C GLU A 133 22.82 -29.44 -5.89
N LEU A 134 22.81 -28.71 -4.78
CA LEU A 134 21.61 -28.02 -4.26
C LEU A 134 21.09 -26.99 -5.27
N ASN A 135 21.99 -26.16 -5.80
CA ASN A 135 21.62 -25.13 -6.77
C ASN A 135 21.09 -25.70 -8.09
N LYS A 136 21.57 -26.88 -8.50
CA LYS A 136 21.01 -27.58 -9.67
C LYS A 136 19.51 -27.84 -9.49
N ILE A 137 19.09 -28.25 -8.29
CA ILE A 137 17.67 -28.46 -7.99
C ILE A 137 16.94 -27.14 -7.84
N PHE A 138 17.48 -26.18 -7.10
CA PHE A 138 16.82 -24.88 -6.92
C PHE A 138 16.52 -24.22 -8.27
N ASN A 139 17.46 -24.27 -9.21
CA ASN A 139 17.25 -23.80 -10.57
C ASN A 139 16.24 -24.65 -11.34
N GLN A 140 16.33 -26.00 -11.25
CA GLN A 140 15.38 -26.91 -11.91
C GLN A 140 13.93 -26.71 -11.44
N THR A 141 13.72 -26.30 -10.19
CA THR A 141 12.39 -26.15 -9.58
C THR A 141 11.94 -24.70 -9.45
N GLY A 142 12.78 -23.72 -9.81
CA GLY A 142 12.47 -22.30 -9.72
C GLY A 142 12.36 -21.76 -8.28
N VAL A 143 13.07 -22.37 -7.33
CA VAL A 143 13.03 -21.97 -5.91
C VAL A 143 13.61 -20.58 -5.72
N LYS A 144 13.01 -19.82 -4.79
CA LYS A 144 13.63 -18.61 -4.22
C LYS A 144 14.42 -19.00 -2.98
N VAL A 145 15.71 -18.69 -2.95
CA VAL A 145 16.64 -19.20 -1.92
C VAL A 145 16.88 -18.15 -0.85
N THR A 146 16.63 -18.50 0.41
CA THR A 146 17.15 -17.81 1.59
C THR A 146 18.28 -18.66 2.16
N PHE A 147 19.49 -18.12 2.29
CA PHE A 147 20.62 -18.84 2.88
C PHE A 147 20.98 -18.27 4.24
N GLY A 148 20.93 -19.10 5.27
CA GLY A 148 21.33 -18.75 6.62
C GLY A 148 22.85 -18.82 6.80
N LEU A 149 23.45 -17.71 7.25
CA LEU A 149 24.89 -17.59 7.47
C LEU A 149 25.27 -17.90 8.92
N ASN A 150 26.44 -18.51 9.11
CA ASN A 150 27.06 -18.67 10.42
C ASN A 150 27.47 -17.31 11.02
N ALA A 151 26.81 -16.91 12.11
CA ALA A 151 27.06 -15.67 12.84
C ALA A 151 27.97 -15.84 14.07
N LEU A 152 28.34 -17.08 14.44
CA LEU A 152 29.26 -17.37 15.55
C LEU A 152 30.72 -17.54 15.11
N LEU A 153 30.99 -17.66 13.81
CA LEU A 153 32.36 -17.80 13.31
C LEU A 153 33.25 -16.65 13.78
N GLY A 154 34.35 -17.01 14.48
CA GLY A 154 35.33 -16.07 15.03
C GLY A 154 35.07 -15.58 16.46
N ARG A 155 33.90 -15.89 17.03
CA ARG A 155 33.56 -15.54 18.41
C ARG A 155 34.05 -16.60 19.40
N ASN A 156 34.13 -16.21 20.67
CA ASN A 156 34.45 -17.11 21.77
C ASN A 156 33.29 -17.20 22.76
N ARG A 157 33.13 -18.37 23.39
CA ARG A 157 32.23 -18.53 24.53
C ARG A 157 32.69 -17.62 25.66
N SER A 158 31.76 -16.86 26.23
CA SER A 158 31.99 -16.07 27.43
C SER A 158 32.38 -16.98 28.59
N GLN A 159 33.34 -16.53 29.41
CA GLN A 159 33.74 -17.20 30.65
C GLN A 159 32.83 -16.81 31.83
N ILE A 160 32.02 -15.76 31.66
CA ILE A 160 31.23 -15.13 32.73
C ILE A 160 29.76 -15.55 32.64
N GLU A 161 29.23 -15.69 31.42
CA GLU A 161 27.83 -16.05 31.18
C GLU A 161 27.73 -17.27 30.25
N LYS A 162 27.04 -18.31 30.73
CA LYS A 162 26.89 -19.55 29.99
C LYS A 162 26.00 -19.32 28.75
N GLY A 163 26.49 -19.72 27.59
CA GLY A 163 25.77 -19.60 26.32
C GLY A 163 26.01 -18.29 25.59
N LEU A 164 26.52 -17.25 26.26
CA LEU A 164 26.88 -15.99 25.60
C LEU A 164 28.15 -16.16 24.76
N TRP A 165 28.14 -15.64 23.53
CA TRP A 165 29.29 -15.56 22.64
C TRP A 165 29.70 -14.10 22.41
N VAL A 166 31.00 -13.83 22.60
CA VAL A 166 31.57 -12.48 22.55
C VAL A 166 32.67 -12.38 21.48
N GLY A 167 32.91 -11.15 21.04
CA GLY A 167 33.85 -10.83 19.97
C GLY A 167 33.16 -10.56 18.63
N ASP A 168 33.94 -10.05 17.68
CA ASP A 168 33.47 -9.64 16.36
C ASP A 168 33.24 -10.84 15.43
N TRP A 169 32.28 -10.70 14.51
CA TRP A 169 32.03 -11.72 13.50
C TRP A 169 33.12 -11.76 12.41
N GLN A 170 33.68 -12.94 12.15
CA GLN A 170 34.64 -13.15 11.06
C GLN A 170 33.93 -13.38 9.72
N SER A 171 33.74 -12.30 8.98
CA SER A 171 32.97 -12.30 7.72
C SER A 171 33.67 -12.91 6.49
N GLN A 172 34.97 -13.23 6.57
CA GLN A 172 35.75 -13.66 5.40
C GLN A 172 35.23 -14.95 4.76
N ASN A 173 34.85 -15.96 5.56
CA ASN A 173 34.32 -17.21 5.01
C ASN A 173 32.97 -17.00 4.30
N ALA A 174 32.09 -16.15 4.84
CA ALA A 174 30.84 -15.77 4.18
C ALA A 174 31.09 -15.00 2.87
N ARG A 175 32.07 -14.09 2.84
CA ARG A 175 32.50 -13.38 1.63
C ARG A 175 32.96 -14.36 0.55
N ASP A 176 33.79 -15.34 0.89
CA ASP A 176 34.30 -16.33 -0.06
C ASP A 176 33.19 -17.25 -0.58
N PHE A 177 32.24 -17.63 0.27
CA PHE A 177 31.03 -18.36 -0.13
C PHE A 177 30.14 -17.56 -1.09
N MET A 178 29.90 -16.28 -0.81
CA MET A 178 29.13 -15.41 -1.70
C MET A 178 29.84 -15.23 -3.05
N LYS A 179 31.16 -15.00 -3.04
CA LYS A 179 31.97 -14.91 -4.28
C LYS A 179 31.88 -16.19 -5.12
N TYR A 180 31.98 -17.36 -4.48
CA TYR A 180 31.81 -18.63 -5.17
C TYR A 180 30.42 -18.73 -5.79
N THR A 181 29.37 -18.47 -5.01
CA THR A 181 27.97 -18.48 -5.47
C THR A 181 27.76 -17.57 -6.68
N ILE A 182 28.29 -16.34 -6.65
CA ILE A 182 28.25 -15.39 -7.77
C ILE A 182 29.01 -15.93 -8.99
N SER A 183 30.21 -16.47 -8.79
CA SER A 183 31.05 -16.99 -9.88
C SER A 183 30.41 -18.15 -10.64
N ARG A 184 29.54 -18.92 -9.98
CA ARG A 184 28.77 -20.02 -10.58
C ARG A 184 27.46 -19.55 -11.23
N GLY A 185 27.11 -18.27 -11.09
CA GLY A 185 25.84 -17.71 -11.57
C GLY A 185 24.62 -18.17 -10.77
N TYR A 186 24.83 -18.66 -9.54
CA TYR A 186 23.74 -19.10 -8.67
C TYR A 186 23.01 -17.90 -8.07
N LYS A 187 21.71 -18.09 -7.82
CA LYS A 187 20.83 -17.04 -7.30
C LYS A 187 20.49 -17.33 -5.85
N VAL A 188 20.75 -16.33 -4.99
CA VAL A 188 20.28 -16.29 -3.61
C VAL A 188 19.46 -15.03 -3.46
N ASP A 189 18.17 -15.16 -3.13
CA ASP A 189 17.25 -14.03 -2.97
C ASP A 189 17.50 -13.28 -1.65
N SER A 190 18.00 -13.98 -0.63
CA SER A 190 18.27 -13.39 0.66
C SER A 190 19.30 -14.16 1.49
N TYR A 191 20.04 -13.43 2.34
CA TYR A 191 20.89 -13.98 3.38
C TYR A 191 20.29 -13.67 4.75
N GLU A 192 20.12 -14.69 5.59
CA GLU A 192 19.69 -14.52 6.97
C GLU A 192 20.88 -14.71 7.91
N PHE A 193 21.03 -13.85 8.93
CA PHE A 193 22.22 -13.83 9.76
C PHE A 193 22.03 -14.65 11.06
N GLY A 194 22.77 -15.75 11.23
CA GLY A 194 22.67 -16.60 12.41
C GLY A 194 21.32 -17.30 12.59
N ASN A 195 21.21 -18.10 13.65
CA ASN A 195 19.99 -18.84 14.00
C ASN A 195 19.81 -18.92 15.53
N GLN A 196 18.70 -18.36 16.03
CA GLN A 196 18.30 -18.40 17.45
C GLN A 196 19.34 -17.82 18.44
N LEU A 197 20.01 -16.74 18.05
CA LEU A 197 21.01 -16.04 18.88
C LEU A 197 20.43 -14.86 19.68
N SER A 198 19.15 -14.52 19.49
CA SER A 198 18.49 -13.38 20.14
C SER A 198 18.05 -13.68 21.57
N GLY A 199 18.10 -12.67 22.44
CA GLY A 199 17.70 -12.79 23.85
C GLY A 199 18.50 -13.87 24.57
N ALA A 200 17.80 -14.77 25.27
CA ALA A 200 18.44 -15.91 25.94
C ALA A 200 19.06 -16.94 24.97
N GLY A 201 18.70 -16.87 23.69
CA GLY A 201 19.15 -17.80 22.65
C GLY A 201 18.72 -19.25 22.87
N MET A 202 19.18 -20.14 21.98
CA MET A 202 19.04 -21.60 22.16
C MET A 202 20.43 -22.24 22.18
N GLY A 203 21.00 -22.41 23.37
CA GLY A 203 22.37 -22.94 23.55
C GLY A 203 23.48 -21.92 23.26
N ALA A 204 23.23 -20.93 22.41
CA ALA A 204 24.10 -19.81 22.12
C ALA A 204 23.31 -18.49 22.03
N SER A 205 23.88 -17.39 22.51
CA SER A 205 23.34 -16.03 22.37
C SER A 205 24.45 -15.02 22.00
N VAL A 206 24.04 -13.91 21.38
CA VAL A 206 24.90 -12.75 21.11
C VAL A 206 24.18 -11.50 21.58
N GLU A 207 24.90 -10.59 22.24
CA GLU A 207 24.32 -9.32 22.67
C GLU A 207 23.77 -8.51 21.48
N ALA A 208 22.62 -7.88 21.68
CA ALA A 208 21.89 -7.15 20.64
C ALA A 208 22.75 -6.07 19.98
N GLU A 209 23.60 -5.39 20.76
CA GLU A 209 24.51 -4.36 20.26
C GLU A 209 25.50 -4.94 19.25
N GLN A 210 26.19 -6.02 19.63
CA GLN A 210 27.20 -6.62 18.81
C GLN A 210 26.58 -7.26 17.57
N TYR A 211 25.46 -7.97 17.73
CA TYR A 211 24.71 -8.54 16.62
C TYR A 211 24.27 -7.44 15.63
N GLY A 212 23.80 -6.30 16.13
CA GLY A 212 23.45 -5.11 15.34
C GLY A 212 24.63 -4.57 14.52
N LYS A 213 25.82 -4.47 15.13
CA LYS A 213 27.05 -4.07 14.43
C LYS A 213 27.46 -5.08 13.35
N ASP A 214 27.34 -6.36 13.63
CA ASP A 214 27.76 -7.41 12.71
C ASP A 214 26.82 -7.54 11.49
N ILE A 215 25.51 -7.34 11.65
CA ILE A 215 24.61 -7.34 10.50
C ILE A 215 24.83 -6.13 9.57
N VAL A 216 25.34 -5.00 10.10
CA VAL A 216 25.79 -3.86 9.29
C VAL A 216 26.97 -4.27 8.40
N VAL A 217 27.90 -5.06 8.94
CA VAL A 217 29.01 -5.64 8.16
C VAL A 217 28.47 -6.55 7.05
N LEU A 218 27.49 -7.40 7.36
CA LEU A 218 26.83 -8.23 6.35
C LEU A 218 26.18 -7.39 5.24
N LYS A 219 25.44 -6.34 5.57
CA LYS A 219 24.81 -5.47 4.55
C LYS A 219 25.84 -4.78 3.66
N LYS A 220 26.97 -4.33 4.23
CA LYS A 220 28.09 -3.77 3.45
C LYS A 220 28.67 -4.81 2.50
N LEU A 221 28.89 -6.03 2.98
CA LEU A 221 29.39 -7.14 2.16
C LEU A 221 28.46 -7.45 0.99
N VAL A 222 27.14 -7.53 1.23
CA VAL A 222 26.16 -7.77 0.17
C VAL A 222 26.16 -6.64 -0.86
N LYS A 223 26.20 -5.37 -0.44
CA LYS A 223 26.27 -4.22 -1.37
C LYS A 223 27.56 -4.23 -2.20
N GLU A 224 28.67 -4.60 -1.61
CA GLU A 224 29.97 -4.67 -2.29
C GLU A 224 29.99 -5.77 -3.35
N LEU A 225 29.49 -6.96 -3.03
CA LEU A 225 29.51 -8.11 -3.93
C LEU A 225 28.39 -8.06 -4.99
N HIS A 226 27.31 -7.33 -4.73
CA HIS A 226 26.18 -7.15 -5.65
C HIS A 226 25.92 -5.65 -5.88
N PRO A 227 26.71 -4.99 -6.76
CA PRO A 227 26.65 -3.55 -6.95
C PRO A 227 25.37 -3.06 -7.65
N ASP A 228 24.66 -3.94 -8.36
CA ASP A 228 23.35 -3.63 -8.96
C ASP A 228 22.23 -3.80 -7.91
N PRO A 229 21.57 -2.72 -7.46
CA PRO A 229 20.50 -2.80 -6.47
C PRO A 229 19.32 -3.68 -6.90
N LYS A 230 19.11 -3.90 -8.21
CA LYS A 230 18.00 -4.73 -8.72
C LYS A 230 18.21 -6.22 -8.52
N THR A 231 19.47 -6.65 -8.41
CA THR A 231 19.85 -8.06 -8.24
C THR A 231 20.43 -8.35 -6.86
N GLN A 232 20.45 -7.34 -5.99
CA GLN A 232 21.00 -7.44 -4.65
C GLN A 232 20.14 -8.35 -3.75
N PRO A 233 20.72 -9.39 -3.13
CA PRO A 233 20.02 -10.21 -2.14
C PRO A 233 19.58 -9.40 -0.91
N LYS A 234 18.41 -9.72 -0.35
CA LYS A 234 17.94 -9.13 0.91
C LYS A 234 18.78 -9.62 2.10
N VAL A 235 18.94 -8.80 3.12
CA VAL A 235 19.55 -9.15 4.41
C VAL A 235 18.46 -9.30 5.47
N LEU A 236 18.37 -10.47 6.10
CA LEU A 236 17.33 -10.83 7.06
C LEU A 236 17.93 -11.11 8.45
N GLY A 237 17.16 -10.87 9.51
CA GLY A 237 17.53 -11.21 10.89
C GLY A 237 16.51 -10.70 11.91
N PRO A 238 16.59 -11.15 13.18
CA PRO A 238 17.68 -11.93 13.76
C PRO A 238 17.51 -13.46 13.76
N SER A 239 16.46 -14.01 13.14
CA SER A 239 16.20 -15.46 13.07
C SER A 239 16.10 -16.14 14.44
N GLY A 240 15.46 -15.49 15.42
CA GLY A 240 15.34 -16.05 16.78
C GLY A 240 13.99 -15.81 17.42
N TYR A 241 13.86 -16.15 18.70
CA TYR A 241 12.64 -15.86 19.44
C TYR A 241 12.53 -14.37 19.74
N TYR A 242 11.30 -13.85 19.65
CA TYR A 242 11.03 -12.45 19.93
C TYR A 242 11.28 -12.14 21.41
N ASP A 243 12.25 -11.26 21.66
CA ASP A 243 12.46 -10.56 22.92
C ASP A 243 12.41 -9.06 22.66
N GLU A 244 11.49 -8.35 23.30
CA GLU A 244 11.21 -6.95 22.99
C GLU A 244 12.44 -6.05 23.20
N LYS A 245 13.18 -6.25 24.29
CA LYS A 245 14.35 -5.42 24.62
C LYS A 245 15.48 -5.66 23.65
N TRP A 246 15.78 -6.92 23.37
CA TRP A 246 16.82 -7.34 22.45
C TRP A 246 16.52 -6.84 21.04
N PHE A 247 15.30 -7.05 20.52
CA PHE A 247 14.92 -6.59 19.19
C PHE A 247 14.95 -5.06 19.08
N ASN A 248 14.53 -4.34 20.12
CA ASN A 248 14.55 -2.88 20.15
C ASN A 248 15.98 -2.36 20.01
N PHE A 249 16.91 -2.91 20.80
CA PHE A 249 18.31 -2.51 20.78
C PHE A 249 19.00 -2.92 19.47
N PHE A 250 18.72 -4.12 18.96
CA PHE A 250 19.23 -4.60 17.67
C PHE A 250 18.84 -3.68 16.50
N LEU A 251 17.57 -3.30 16.40
CA LEU A 251 17.08 -2.44 15.32
C LEU A 251 17.57 -0.99 15.47
N GLU A 252 17.72 -0.51 16.71
CA GLU A 252 18.32 0.78 17.00
C GLU A 252 19.78 0.85 16.55
N VAL A 253 20.58 -0.17 16.89
CA VAL A 253 22.02 -0.20 16.55
C VAL A 253 22.27 -0.47 15.07
N SER A 254 21.51 -1.37 14.45
CA SER A 254 21.70 -1.69 13.02
C SER A 254 21.22 -0.57 12.09
N GLY A 255 20.23 0.23 12.51
CA GLY A 255 19.72 1.37 11.77
C GLY A 255 18.78 1.02 10.61
N HIS A 256 18.16 2.06 10.04
CA HIS A 256 17.01 1.93 9.14
C HIS A 256 17.30 1.28 7.78
N ASP A 257 18.54 1.18 7.29
CA ASP A 257 18.82 0.71 5.92
C ASP A 257 19.49 -0.68 5.84
N VAL A 258 19.59 -1.38 6.98
CA VAL A 258 20.39 -2.60 7.08
C VAL A 258 19.58 -3.87 6.89
N VAL A 259 18.53 -4.08 7.69
CA VAL A 259 17.74 -5.32 7.68
C VAL A 259 16.54 -5.17 6.75
N ASP A 260 16.47 -5.93 5.66
CA ASP A 260 15.39 -5.88 4.66
C ASP A 260 14.15 -6.69 5.06
N GLY A 261 14.25 -7.55 6.08
CA GLY A 261 13.11 -8.28 6.67
C GLY A 261 13.44 -8.69 8.10
N VAL A 262 12.57 -8.35 9.05
CA VAL A 262 12.78 -8.69 10.47
C VAL A 262 12.21 -10.07 10.74
N THR A 263 13.07 -11.02 11.11
CA THR A 263 12.72 -12.43 11.20
C THR A 263 12.64 -12.95 12.62
N HIS A 264 11.65 -13.79 12.91
CA HIS A 264 11.51 -14.50 14.19
C HIS A 264 11.00 -15.92 14.01
N HIS A 265 11.14 -16.74 15.05
CA HIS A 265 10.77 -18.16 15.06
C HIS A 265 9.54 -18.42 15.93
N ILE A 266 8.70 -19.40 15.56
CA ILE A 266 7.51 -19.81 16.31
C ILE A 266 7.53 -21.30 16.63
N TYR A 267 7.51 -21.62 17.92
CA TYR A 267 7.42 -22.97 18.49
C TYR A 267 6.55 -22.95 19.74
N ASN A 268 5.23 -22.94 19.59
CA ASN A 268 4.31 -22.56 20.66
C ASN A 268 3.39 -23.67 21.19
N LEU A 269 3.56 -24.94 20.81
CA LEU A 269 2.85 -26.08 21.44
C LEU A 269 3.69 -26.79 22.52
N GLY A 270 5.02 -26.68 22.44
CA GLY A 270 5.94 -27.22 23.44
C GLY A 270 6.93 -28.27 22.90
N PRO A 271 7.51 -29.12 23.77
CA PRO A 271 8.44 -30.16 23.35
C PRO A 271 7.72 -31.30 22.63
N GLY A 272 8.41 -31.98 21.70
CA GLY A 272 7.83 -33.02 20.85
C GLY A 272 7.40 -34.31 21.58
N ASP A 273 7.74 -34.48 22.85
CA ASP A 273 7.33 -35.61 23.70
C ASP A 273 6.20 -35.25 24.69
N ASP A 274 5.63 -34.04 24.61
CA ASP A 274 4.54 -33.64 25.49
C ASP A 274 3.25 -34.43 25.16
N PRO A 275 2.72 -35.23 26.11
CA PRO A 275 1.53 -36.06 25.89
C PRO A 275 0.25 -35.23 25.71
N ASN A 276 0.25 -33.95 26.06
CA ASN A 276 -0.91 -33.06 25.99
C ASN A 276 -0.97 -32.22 24.70
N MET A 277 -0.10 -32.45 23.72
CA MET A 277 -0.11 -31.62 22.52
C MET A 277 -1.44 -31.68 21.74
N ILE A 278 -2.08 -32.85 21.68
CA ILE A 278 -3.37 -33.00 21.01
C ILE A 278 -4.48 -32.19 21.70
N THR A 279 -4.40 -31.97 23.02
CA THR A 279 -5.38 -31.13 23.71
C THR A 279 -5.07 -29.65 23.48
N LYS A 280 -3.80 -29.26 23.49
CA LYS A 280 -3.35 -27.89 23.20
C LYS A 280 -3.72 -27.41 21.79
N ILE A 281 -3.58 -28.27 20.77
CA ILE A 281 -3.86 -27.91 19.38
C ILE A 281 -5.36 -27.72 19.11
N GLN A 282 -6.21 -28.36 19.93
CA GLN A 282 -7.67 -28.21 19.87
C GLN A 282 -8.19 -27.13 20.83
N ASP A 283 -7.33 -26.53 21.66
CA ASP A 283 -7.71 -25.45 22.58
C ASP A 283 -7.52 -24.07 21.92
N PRO A 284 -8.61 -23.40 21.49
CA PRO A 284 -8.50 -22.08 20.87
C PRO A 284 -7.92 -21.01 21.79
N SER A 285 -8.08 -21.13 23.12
CA SER A 285 -7.49 -20.20 24.07
C SER A 285 -5.97 -20.34 24.11
N TYR A 286 -5.48 -21.57 23.99
CA TYR A 286 -4.06 -21.87 23.88
C TYR A 286 -3.47 -21.33 22.57
N LEU A 287 -4.12 -21.62 21.44
CA LEU A 287 -3.68 -21.13 20.12
C LEU A 287 -3.63 -19.60 20.05
N ASN A 288 -4.55 -18.89 20.71
CA ASN A 288 -4.60 -17.43 20.71
C ASN A 288 -3.42 -16.74 21.43
N GLN A 289 -2.65 -17.45 22.28
CA GLN A 289 -1.59 -16.83 23.09
C GLN A 289 -0.48 -16.20 22.23
N VAL A 290 -0.15 -16.83 21.09
CA VAL A 290 0.91 -16.40 20.16
C VAL A 290 0.63 -15.05 19.49
N SER A 291 -0.63 -14.61 19.47
CA SER A 291 -1.03 -13.30 18.92
C SER A 291 -0.24 -12.13 19.53
N ARG A 292 0.13 -12.24 20.82
CA ARG A 292 0.97 -11.24 21.51
C ARG A 292 2.35 -11.12 20.89
N THR A 293 2.94 -12.25 20.50
CA THR A 293 4.25 -12.28 19.81
C THR A 293 4.16 -11.62 18.45
N TYR A 294 3.18 -12.00 17.62
CA TYR A 294 2.98 -11.38 16.31
C TYR A 294 2.72 -9.88 16.41
N LYS A 295 1.90 -9.46 17.37
CA LYS A 295 1.65 -8.03 17.64
C LYS A 295 2.91 -7.29 18.10
N GLY A 296 3.72 -7.90 18.96
CA GLY A 296 4.99 -7.34 19.43
C GLY A 296 5.95 -7.09 18.26
N VAL A 297 6.15 -8.10 17.41
CA VAL A 297 7.00 -7.98 16.22
C VAL A 297 6.44 -6.92 15.25
N LEU A 298 5.12 -6.90 15.02
CA LEU A 298 4.49 -5.85 14.19
C LEU A 298 4.78 -4.45 14.74
N ASN A 299 4.61 -4.24 16.05
CA ASN A 299 4.84 -2.96 16.68
C ASN A 299 6.29 -2.50 16.52
N ILE A 300 7.26 -3.40 16.69
CA ILE A 300 8.67 -3.04 16.61
C ILE A 300 9.11 -2.77 15.17
N VAL A 301 8.60 -3.54 14.21
CA VAL A 301 8.82 -3.29 12.78
C VAL A 301 8.21 -1.94 12.39
N ASN A 302 7.00 -1.61 12.85
CA ASN A 302 6.39 -0.31 12.58
C ASN A 302 7.15 0.86 13.24
N LYS A 303 7.75 0.63 14.41
CA LYS A 303 8.55 1.64 15.12
C LYS A 303 9.85 1.97 14.39
N PHE A 304 10.60 0.94 13.96
CA PHE A 304 11.93 1.16 13.39
C PHE A 304 11.97 1.04 11.87
N LYS A 305 11.26 0.12 11.24
CA LYS A 305 11.41 -0.10 9.79
C LYS A 305 10.16 -0.68 9.13
N PRO A 306 9.08 0.13 8.96
CA PRO A 306 7.82 -0.33 8.36
C PRO A 306 7.99 -1.02 7.00
N GLN A 307 9.00 -0.60 6.22
CA GLN A 307 9.25 -1.07 4.86
C GLN A 307 9.84 -2.49 4.78
N SER A 308 10.46 -3.01 5.85
CA SER A 308 11.04 -4.36 5.84
C SER A 308 10.01 -5.47 6.01
N GLY A 309 8.95 -5.18 6.75
CA GLY A 309 7.96 -6.18 7.18
C GLY A 309 8.53 -7.22 8.14
N ALA A 310 7.61 -7.94 8.79
CA ALA A 310 7.92 -9.04 9.69
C ALA A 310 7.89 -10.38 8.93
N TRP A 311 8.75 -11.32 9.30
CA TRP A 311 8.85 -12.64 8.69
C TRP A 311 8.87 -13.70 9.80
N VAL A 312 8.09 -14.76 9.65
CA VAL A 312 8.32 -16.00 10.42
C VAL A 312 9.27 -16.85 9.58
N SER A 313 10.56 -16.81 9.88
CA SER A 313 11.57 -17.51 9.06
C SER A 313 11.80 -18.96 9.46
N GLU A 314 11.18 -19.44 10.55
CA GLU A 314 11.16 -20.85 10.94
C GLU A 314 10.00 -21.10 11.91
N SER A 315 9.23 -22.16 11.71
CA SER A 315 8.09 -22.46 12.58
C SER A 315 7.59 -23.89 12.52
N THR A 316 7.12 -24.38 13.66
CA THR A 316 6.34 -25.63 13.81
C THR A 316 5.67 -25.61 15.19
N GLY A 317 4.65 -26.45 15.42
CA GLY A 317 4.03 -26.54 16.73
C GLY A 317 5.00 -27.06 17.81
N ALA A 318 5.74 -28.13 17.50
CA ALA A 318 6.60 -28.84 18.44
C ALA A 318 8.11 -28.66 18.20
N LEU A 319 8.86 -28.48 19.28
CA LEU A 319 10.32 -28.47 19.30
C LEU A 319 10.92 -29.86 19.05
N HIS A 320 12.25 -29.92 18.95
CA HIS A 320 13.05 -31.16 19.01
C HIS A 320 12.73 -32.21 17.93
N GLY A 321 12.33 -31.75 16.74
CA GLY A 321 12.02 -32.61 15.60
C GLY A 321 10.54 -32.98 15.48
N GLY A 322 9.66 -32.39 16.27
CA GLY A 322 8.21 -32.57 16.14
C GLY A 322 7.69 -33.78 16.93
N ALA A 323 6.40 -33.78 17.22
CA ALA A 323 5.72 -34.87 17.90
C ALA A 323 5.34 -35.98 16.93
N LYS A 324 5.81 -37.20 17.18
CA LYS A 324 5.64 -38.36 16.28
C LYS A 324 4.19 -38.64 15.93
N ASP A 325 3.31 -38.58 16.92
CA ASP A 325 1.91 -38.99 16.79
C ASP A 325 0.97 -37.83 16.49
N LEU A 326 1.50 -36.62 16.28
CA LEU A 326 0.72 -35.41 16.00
C LEU A 326 1.23 -34.63 14.79
N SER A 327 2.51 -34.24 14.78
CA SER A 327 3.05 -33.32 13.77
C SER A 327 2.97 -33.79 12.30
N PRO A 328 2.94 -35.10 11.97
CA PRO A 328 2.72 -35.54 10.58
C PRO A 328 1.25 -35.81 10.25
N THR A 329 0.30 -35.44 11.12
CA THR A 329 -1.12 -35.82 11.02
C THR A 329 -2.01 -34.63 10.64
N PHE A 330 -3.25 -34.89 10.23
CA PHE A 330 -4.23 -33.85 9.87
C PHE A 330 -4.47 -32.83 11.00
N ALA A 331 -4.35 -33.24 12.26
CA ALA A 331 -4.54 -32.37 13.41
C ALA A 331 -3.51 -31.23 13.46
N ASP A 332 -2.29 -31.40 12.93
CA ASP A 332 -1.27 -30.33 12.90
C ASP A 332 -1.71 -29.15 12.02
N GLY A 333 -2.48 -29.43 10.95
CA GLY A 333 -3.09 -28.44 10.07
C GLY A 333 -3.97 -27.42 10.78
N PHE A 334 -4.63 -27.80 11.88
CA PHE A 334 -5.39 -26.86 12.72
C PHE A 334 -4.50 -25.75 13.30
N TRP A 335 -3.29 -26.10 13.76
CA TRP A 335 -2.31 -25.13 14.20
C TRP A 335 -1.69 -24.40 13.02
N TYR A 336 -1.24 -25.12 12.00
CA TYR A 336 -0.42 -24.55 10.94
C TYR A 336 -1.16 -23.46 10.16
N LEU A 337 -2.40 -23.74 9.75
CA LEU A 337 -3.23 -22.79 9.02
C LEU A 337 -3.73 -21.64 9.89
N ASP A 338 -3.95 -21.90 11.17
CA ASP A 338 -4.25 -20.86 12.14
C ASP A 338 -3.07 -19.90 12.33
N GLN A 339 -1.85 -20.41 12.45
CA GLN A 339 -0.65 -19.58 12.53
C GLN A 339 -0.43 -18.76 11.27
N LEU A 340 -0.63 -19.36 10.08
CA LEU A 340 -0.58 -18.66 8.80
C LEU A 340 -1.60 -17.52 8.74
N GLY A 341 -2.85 -17.78 9.15
CA GLY A 341 -3.91 -16.79 9.25
C GLY A 341 -3.57 -15.65 10.20
N MET A 342 -3.23 -15.97 11.46
CA MET A 342 -2.89 -14.97 12.47
C MET A 342 -1.68 -14.13 12.06
N ALA A 343 -0.57 -14.75 11.63
CA ALA A 343 0.61 -14.02 11.20
C ALA A 343 0.29 -13.04 10.06
N SER A 344 -0.57 -13.44 9.11
CA SER A 344 -1.04 -12.59 8.02
C SER A 344 -1.80 -11.36 8.51
N THR A 345 -2.69 -11.51 9.50
CA THR A 345 -3.42 -10.38 10.10
C THR A 345 -2.52 -9.40 10.86
N TYR A 346 -1.36 -9.86 11.33
CA TYR A 346 -0.30 -9.05 11.93
C TYR A 346 0.79 -8.67 10.93
N ASN A 347 0.47 -8.59 9.63
CA ASN A 347 1.33 -8.07 8.57
C ASN A 347 2.69 -8.79 8.42
N HIS A 348 2.74 -10.08 8.73
CA HIS A 348 3.92 -10.90 8.45
C HIS A 348 3.93 -11.33 6.98
N LYS A 349 5.02 -11.00 6.28
CA LYS A 349 5.17 -11.11 4.83
C LYS A 349 5.42 -12.53 4.36
N VAL A 350 6.17 -13.32 5.13
CA VAL A 350 6.56 -14.70 4.83
C VAL A 350 6.41 -15.58 6.07
N PHE A 351 6.05 -16.85 5.85
CA PHE A 351 5.92 -17.86 6.89
C PHE A 351 6.59 -19.17 6.45
N CYS A 352 7.69 -19.53 7.11
CA CYS A 352 8.51 -20.69 6.81
C CYS A 352 8.18 -21.87 7.73
N ARG A 353 7.75 -22.99 7.14
CA ARG A 353 7.55 -24.26 7.84
C ARG A 353 8.88 -24.97 8.06
N GLN A 354 9.19 -25.28 9.31
CA GLN A 354 10.19 -26.26 9.71
C GLN A 354 9.52 -27.64 9.63
N THR A 355 9.80 -28.49 8.65
CA THR A 355 10.72 -28.37 7.49
C THR A 355 10.03 -28.80 6.20
N LEU A 356 10.68 -28.61 5.05
CA LEU A 356 10.27 -29.30 3.81
C LEU A 356 10.40 -30.82 3.94
N ILE A 357 11.52 -31.31 4.49
CA ILE A 357 11.81 -32.73 4.71
C ILE A 357 12.71 -32.91 5.94
N GLY A 358 12.49 -33.97 6.71
CA GLY A 358 13.26 -34.30 7.92
C GLY A 358 12.61 -33.83 9.21
N GLY A 359 12.54 -34.70 10.22
CA GLY A 359 11.72 -34.47 11.42
C GLY A 359 10.27 -34.95 11.24
N ASN A 360 9.55 -35.14 12.34
CA ASN A 360 8.15 -35.57 12.36
C ASN A 360 7.20 -34.48 11.83
N TYR A 361 7.60 -33.20 11.90
CA TYR A 361 6.84 -32.04 11.44
C TYR A 361 6.96 -31.72 9.94
N ALA A 362 7.73 -32.53 9.22
CA ALA A 362 8.10 -32.23 7.85
C ALA A 362 6.87 -32.22 6.92
N LEU A 363 6.88 -31.34 5.92
CA LEU A 363 5.87 -31.34 4.87
C LEU A 363 5.92 -32.64 4.05
N LEU A 364 7.12 -33.21 3.87
CA LEU A 364 7.32 -34.48 3.21
C LEU A 364 7.82 -35.53 4.20
N ASN A 365 7.26 -36.73 4.12
CA ASN A 365 7.76 -37.88 4.86
C ASN A 365 9.26 -38.09 4.57
N THR A 366 10.07 -38.15 5.64
CA THR A 366 11.54 -38.27 5.57
C THR A 366 12.02 -39.40 4.67
N THR A 367 11.35 -40.56 4.74
CA THR A 367 11.78 -41.77 4.05
C THR A 367 11.23 -41.81 2.63
N THR A 368 9.90 -41.69 2.50
CA THR A 368 9.19 -41.94 1.23
C THR A 368 9.07 -40.71 0.35
N SER A 369 9.25 -39.51 0.90
CA SER A 369 8.94 -38.23 0.25
C SER A 369 7.49 -38.09 -0.19
N ILE A 370 6.58 -38.90 0.37
CA ILE A 370 5.14 -38.71 0.24
C ILE A 370 4.75 -37.48 1.10
N PRO A 371 3.94 -36.54 0.57
CA PRO A 371 3.47 -35.41 1.36
C PRO A 371 2.64 -35.81 2.58
N ASN A 372 2.92 -35.16 3.71
CA ASN A 372 2.05 -35.19 4.90
C ASN A 372 0.89 -34.18 4.72
N PRO A 373 -0.18 -34.25 5.53
CA PRO A 373 -1.35 -33.38 5.41
C PRO A 373 -1.02 -31.89 5.25
N ASP A 374 -0.13 -31.35 6.09
CA ASP A 374 0.27 -29.93 6.07
C ASP A 374 0.91 -29.46 4.75
N TYR A 375 1.41 -30.37 3.91
CA TYR A 375 1.86 -30.01 2.56
C TYR A 375 0.69 -29.55 1.68
N TYR A 376 -0.43 -30.26 1.75
CA TYR A 376 -1.63 -29.92 0.99
C TYR A 376 -2.27 -28.64 1.52
N ASP A 377 -2.21 -28.42 2.84
CA ASP A 377 -2.61 -27.17 3.48
C ASP A 377 -1.81 -25.98 2.95
N ALA A 378 -0.47 -26.09 2.96
CA ALA A 378 0.43 -25.07 2.42
C ALA A 378 0.19 -24.81 0.93
N LEU A 379 -0.03 -25.87 0.14
CA LEU A 379 -0.22 -25.77 -1.30
C LEU A 379 -1.55 -25.09 -1.65
N LEU A 380 -2.65 -25.43 -0.96
CA LEU A 380 -3.93 -24.76 -1.14
C LEU A 380 -3.86 -23.29 -0.74
N TRP A 381 -3.24 -23.00 0.42
CA TRP A 381 -2.97 -21.62 0.80
C TRP A 381 -2.22 -20.86 -0.29
N HIS A 382 -1.14 -21.48 -0.81
CA HIS A 382 -0.31 -20.88 -1.86
C HIS A 382 -1.11 -20.64 -3.15
N GLN A 383 -2.05 -21.51 -3.51
CA GLN A 383 -2.83 -21.38 -4.75
C GLN A 383 -3.99 -20.40 -4.63
N LEU A 384 -4.62 -20.28 -3.46
CA LEU A 384 -5.90 -19.59 -3.29
C LEU A 384 -5.79 -18.24 -2.58
N MET A 385 -4.93 -18.11 -1.58
CA MET A 385 -4.85 -16.92 -0.71
C MET A 385 -3.89 -15.89 -1.32
N GLY A 386 -4.40 -14.71 -1.67
CA GLY A 386 -3.62 -13.60 -2.24
C GLY A 386 -2.83 -12.80 -1.21
N SER A 387 -2.06 -11.82 -1.69
CA SER A 387 -1.18 -10.98 -0.86
C SER A 387 -1.96 -9.98 0.01
N THR A 388 -3.10 -9.48 -0.43
CA THR A 388 -3.91 -8.52 0.32
C THR A 388 -4.79 -9.22 1.36
N VAL A 389 -4.61 -8.86 2.63
CA VAL A 389 -5.36 -9.43 3.77
C VAL A 389 -6.56 -8.54 4.10
N LEU A 390 -7.73 -9.15 4.27
CA LEU A 390 -8.99 -8.47 4.58
C LEU A 390 -9.37 -8.66 6.05
N ALA A 391 -10.09 -7.69 6.60
CA ALA A 391 -10.65 -7.85 7.94
C ALA A 391 -11.87 -8.76 7.91
N VAL A 392 -11.99 -9.62 8.92
CA VAL A 392 -13.14 -10.49 9.14
C VAL A 392 -13.71 -10.21 10.51
N THR A 393 -15.03 -10.12 10.61
CA THR A 393 -15.75 -10.00 11.87
C THR A 393 -16.89 -11.01 11.92
N GLN A 394 -17.03 -11.70 13.05
CA GLN A 394 -18.10 -12.67 13.30
C GLN A 394 -18.52 -12.59 14.77
N GLU A 395 -19.67 -13.17 15.11
CA GLU A 395 -20.01 -13.39 16.52
C GLU A 395 -18.94 -14.24 17.20
N PRO A 396 -18.57 -13.95 18.47
CA PRO A 396 -17.50 -14.67 19.16
C PRO A 396 -17.75 -16.18 19.18
N ASN A 397 -17.01 -16.92 18.36
CA ASN A 397 -17.00 -18.37 18.35
C ASN A 397 -15.56 -18.86 18.52
N PRO A 398 -15.20 -19.49 19.65
CA PRO A 398 -13.84 -19.93 19.89
C PRO A 398 -13.42 -21.09 18.98
N ASN A 399 -14.37 -21.90 18.49
CA ASN A 399 -14.08 -23.12 17.73
C ASN A 399 -14.05 -22.93 16.21
N LEU A 400 -14.62 -21.83 15.69
CA LEU A 400 -14.59 -21.51 14.27
C LEU A 400 -13.65 -20.33 14.03
N ARG A 401 -12.52 -20.60 13.35
CA ARG A 401 -11.51 -19.58 13.02
C ARG A 401 -11.61 -19.22 11.55
N VAL A 402 -11.53 -17.93 11.23
CA VAL A 402 -11.80 -17.42 9.88
C VAL A 402 -10.78 -16.37 9.47
N TYR A 403 -10.19 -16.53 8.28
CA TYR A 403 -9.29 -15.56 7.67
C TYR A 403 -9.67 -15.34 6.22
N ALA A 404 -9.59 -14.08 5.74
CA ALA A 404 -9.97 -13.72 4.38
C ALA A 404 -8.89 -12.86 3.72
N HIS A 405 -8.64 -13.17 2.46
CA HIS A 405 -7.68 -12.49 1.60
C HIS A 405 -8.36 -12.17 0.28
N CYS A 406 -7.79 -11.25 -0.49
CA CYS A 406 -8.09 -11.20 -1.91
C CYS A 406 -7.69 -12.53 -2.57
N ALA A 407 -8.44 -12.97 -3.58
CA ALA A 407 -8.15 -14.21 -4.26
C ALA A 407 -6.84 -14.10 -5.07
N LYS A 408 -6.02 -15.14 -5.04
CA LYS A 408 -4.76 -15.15 -5.80
C LYS A 408 -5.03 -15.29 -7.30
N LYS A 409 -4.28 -14.56 -8.14
CA LYS A 409 -4.27 -14.60 -9.62
C LYS A 409 -5.59 -14.26 -10.34
N LYS A 410 -6.70 -14.06 -9.63
CA LYS A 410 -8.03 -13.78 -10.20
C LYS A 410 -8.80 -12.82 -9.28
N PRO A 411 -9.78 -12.06 -9.79
CA PRO A 411 -10.63 -11.21 -8.96
C PRO A 411 -11.42 -11.98 -7.91
N GLY A 412 -11.82 -11.28 -6.84
CA GLY A 412 -12.64 -11.79 -5.76
C GLY A 412 -11.87 -12.00 -4.46
N ILE A 413 -12.43 -12.80 -3.57
CA ILE A 413 -11.85 -13.12 -2.26
C ILE A 413 -11.66 -14.62 -2.08
N SER A 414 -10.71 -15.01 -1.24
CA SER A 414 -10.52 -16.36 -0.73
C SER A 414 -10.58 -16.34 0.79
N ILE A 415 -11.36 -17.26 1.36
CA ILE A 415 -11.62 -17.37 2.80
C ILE A 415 -11.21 -18.78 3.24
N ILE A 416 -10.62 -18.89 4.42
CA ILE A 416 -10.39 -20.16 5.08
C ILE A 416 -11.20 -20.22 6.38
N PHE A 417 -11.83 -21.37 6.61
CA PHE A 417 -12.55 -21.72 7.83
C PHE A 417 -11.87 -22.91 8.49
N ILE A 418 -11.59 -22.82 9.79
CA ILE A 418 -10.99 -23.88 10.58
C ILE A 418 -11.95 -24.22 11.72
N ASN A 419 -12.51 -25.43 11.71
CA ASN A 419 -13.42 -25.90 12.75
C ASN A 419 -12.69 -26.85 13.71
N LEU A 420 -12.42 -26.34 14.92
CA LEU A 420 -11.80 -27.08 16.02
C LEU A 420 -12.80 -27.91 16.83
N SER A 421 -14.11 -27.79 16.57
CA SER A 421 -15.13 -28.55 17.30
C SER A 421 -15.20 -29.98 16.80
N LYS A 422 -15.16 -30.94 17.73
CA LYS A 422 -15.38 -32.37 17.45
C LYS A 422 -16.86 -32.75 17.31
N ASP A 423 -17.75 -31.96 17.93
CA ASP A 423 -19.17 -32.30 18.12
C ASP A 423 -20.12 -31.41 17.30
N SER A 424 -19.63 -30.31 16.73
CA SER A 424 -20.47 -29.33 16.04
C SER A 424 -20.00 -29.02 14.63
N SER A 425 -20.97 -28.90 13.73
CA SER A 425 -20.75 -28.34 12.39
C SER A 425 -21.25 -26.90 12.34
N PHE A 426 -20.78 -26.14 11.36
CA PHE A 426 -21.19 -24.76 11.15
C PHE A 426 -21.84 -24.58 9.78
N ASN A 427 -22.94 -23.83 9.74
CA ASN A 427 -23.49 -23.28 8.51
C ASN A 427 -23.16 -21.80 8.48
N VAL A 428 -22.29 -21.40 7.56
CA VAL A 428 -21.80 -20.02 7.47
C VAL A 428 -22.53 -19.27 6.37
N THR A 429 -23.11 -18.13 6.71
CA THR A 429 -23.53 -17.11 5.75
C THR A 429 -22.49 -15.99 5.70
N LEU A 430 -22.35 -15.36 4.54
CA LEU A 430 -21.40 -14.26 4.34
C LEU A 430 -22.15 -12.94 4.22
N SER A 431 -21.59 -11.88 4.76
CA SER A 431 -22.08 -10.51 4.59
C SER A 431 -20.94 -9.60 4.15
N ASN A 432 -21.25 -8.55 3.39
CA ASN A 432 -20.29 -7.50 3.04
C ASN A 432 -20.51 -6.28 3.94
N TYR A 433 -19.42 -5.58 4.25
CA TYR A 433 -19.48 -4.29 4.93
C TYR A 433 -19.55 -3.15 3.92
N GLU A 434 -20.68 -2.42 3.89
CA GLU A 434 -20.86 -1.22 3.08
C GLU A 434 -20.71 0.01 3.98
N HIS A 435 -19.74 0.89 3.70
CA HIS A 435 -19.68 2.20 4.35
C HIS A 435 -20.87 3.03 3.85
N GLN A 436 -21.94 3.11 4.64
CA GLN A 436 -22.98 4.11 4.40
C GLN A 436 -22.35 5.51 4.39
N GLY A 437 -22.67 6.27 3.34
CA GLY A 437 -22.01 7.52 3.00
C GLY A 437 -22.04 8.60 4.09
N ARG A 438 -21.07 9.52 3.98
CA ARG A 438 -20.99 10.88 4.56
C ARG A 438 -21.70 11.08 5.92
N ASN A 439 -20.88 11.22 6.98
CA ASN A 439 -21.18 11.74 8.33
C ASN A 439 -21.33 10.71 9.47
N LEU A 440 -20.29 9.92 9.76
CA LEU A 440 -20.20 9.24 11.07
C LEU A 440 -18.80 9.42 11.68
N ARG A 441 -18.75 9.59 13.01
CA ARG A 441 -17.52 9.77 13.78
C ARG A 441 -16.88 8.40 14.03
N SER A 442 -15.57 8.40 14.31
CA SER A 442 -14.71 7.23 14.54
C SER A 442 -15.15 6.24 15.66
N THR A 443 -16.30 6.44 16.29
CA THR A 443 -16.79 5.65 17.44
C THR A 443 -18.12 4.95 17.20
N ASP A 444 -18.73 5.09 16.03
CA ASP A 444 -20.01 4.43 15.74
C ASP A 444 -19.77 2.97 15.31
N VAL A 445 -20.34 2.03 16.07
CA VAL A 445 -20.29 0.60 15.77
C VAL A 445 -21.10 0.32 14.49
N ALA A 446 -20.36 0.15 13.41
CA ALA A 446 -20.67 -0.58 12.19
C ALA A 446 -21.88 -1.56 12.29
N LYS A 447 -23.01 -1.29 11.61
CA LYS A 447 -24.10 -2.28 11.44
C LYS A 447 -23.90 -3.10 10.15
N PRO A 448 -23.80 -4.44 10.21
CA PRO A 448 -23.66 -5.32 9.04
C PRO A 448 -25.04 -5.69 8.50
N ASN A 449 -25.43 -5.34 7.28
CA ASN A 449 -26.82 -5.62 6.87
C ASN A 449 -27.07 -6.15 5.45
N PHE A 450 -26.06 -6.43 4.62
CA PHE A 450 -26.30 -7.14 3.36
C PHE A 450 -25.62 -8.51 3.35
N GLU A 451 -26.44 -9.54 3.56
CA GLU A 451 -26.08 -10.93 3.24
C GLU A 451 -25.62 -10.96 1.77
N PHE A 452 -24.41 -11.46 1.54
CA PHE A 452 -23.87 -11.62 0.21
C PHE A 452 -24.64 -12.71 -0.52
N ARG A 453 -25.23 -12.35 -1.66
CA ARG A 453 -25.81 -13.30 -2.62
C ARG A 453 -25.05 -13.20 -3.91
N GLY A 454 -24.10 -14.12 -4.09
CA GLY A 454 -23.31 -14.20 -5.32
C GLY A 454 -24.19 -14.55 -6.51
N SER A 455 -23.83 -14.01 -7.66
CA SER A 455 -24.36 -14.32 -8.99
C SER A 455 -23.65 -15.51 -9.64
N LYS A 456 -22.48 -15.90 -9.15
CA LYS A 456 -21.66 -17.01 -9.64
C LYS A 456 -21.54 -18.11 -8.59
N ASP A 457 -21.33 -19.34 -9.06
CA ASP A 457 -20.94 -20.42 -8.17
C ASP A 457 -19.61 -20.09 -7.49
N ARG A 458 -19.53 -20.44 -6.20
CA ARG A 458 -18.31 -20.34 -5.41
C ARG A 458 -17.55 -21.67 -5.48
N GLU A 459 -16.23 -21.57 -5.37
CA GLU A 459 -15.32 -22.71 -5.37
C GLU A 459 -15.06 -23.12 -3.91
N GLU A 460 -15.37 -24.36 -3.53
CA GLU A 460 -15.15 -24.88 -2.18
C GLU A 460 -14.14 -26.06 -2.18
N TYR A 461 -13.23 -26.04 -1.21
CA TYR A 461 -12.20 -27.06 -0.99
C TYR A 461 -12.32 -27.56 0.45
N HIS A 462 -13.00 -28.68 0.64
CA HIS A 462 -13.25 -29.29 1.95
C HIS A 462 -12.15 -30.27 2.29
N LEU A 463 -11.37 -29.95 3.32
CA LEU A 463 -10.33 -30.80 3.87
C LEU A 463 -10.83 -31.52 5.11
N ALA A 464 -10.72 -32.84 5.09
CA ALA A 464 -11.09 -33.70 6.21
C ALA A 464 -10.11 -34.86 6.36
N ALA A 465 -9.97 -35.37 7.57
CA ALA A 465 -9.20 -36.59 7.80
C ALA A 465 -9.96 -37.83 7.32
N LEU A 466 -9.26 -38.78 6.69
CA LEU A 466 -9.82 -40.08 6.33
C LEU A 466 -10.43 -40.75 7.58
N ALA A 467 -11.66 -41.26 7.44
CA ALA A 467 -12.42 -41.87 8.54
C ALA A 467 -12.59 -40.97 9.78
N ARG A 468 -12.49 -39.64 9.63
CA ARG A 468 -12.53 -38.64 10.72
C ARG A 468 -11.43 -38.82 11.79
N ASN A 469 -10.38 -39.57 11.48
CA ASN A 469 -9.24 -39.75 12.37
C ASN A 469 -8.27 -38.58 12.19
N ILE A 470 -8.41 -37.52 13.00
CA ILE A 470 -7.54 -36.33 12.91
C ILE A 470 -6.07 -36.62 13.21
N GLN A 471 -5.75 -37.72 13.90
CA GLN A 471 -4.36 -38.19 14.09
C GLN A 471 -3.89 -39.12 12.94
N GLY A 472 -4.65 -39.18 11.84
CA GLY A 472 -4.27 -39.85 10.61
C GLY A 472 -3.48 -38.96 9.66
N GLN A 473 -2.72 -39.56 8.74
CA GLN A 473 -1.85 -38.87 7.79
C GLN A 473 -2.48 -38.70 6.39
N ILE A 474 -3.69 -39.21 6.17
CA ILE A 474 -4.38 -39.12 4.88
C ILE A 474 -5.45 -38.03 4.97
N VAL A 475 -5.27 -36.99 4.16
CA VAL A 475 -6.24 -35.91 3.96
C VAL A 475 -7.13 -36.23 2.76
N LEU A 476 -8.42 -35.95 2.91
CA LEU A 476 -9.42 -35.94 1.84
C LEU A 476 -9.60 -34.50 1.39
N LEU A 477 -9.57 -34.24 0.08
CA LEU A 477 -10.05 -33.01 -0.53
C LEU A 477 -11.36 -33.31 -1.24
N ASN A 478 -12.46 -32.70 -0.79
CA ASN A 478 -13.80 -32.94 -1.36
C ASN A 478 -14.12 -34.45 -1.45
N ASP A 479 -13.87 -35.18 -0.34
CA ASP A 479 -14.02 -36.64 -0.20
C ASP A 479 -13.04 -37.51 -1.02
N VAL A 480 -12.10 -36.91 -1.75
CA VAL A 480 -11.08 -37.63 -2.53
C VAL A 480 -9.75 -37.70 -1.75
N PRO A 481 -9.20 -38.89 -1.51
CA PRO A 481 -7.89 -39.03 -0.87
C PRO A 481 -6.78 -38.35 -1.65
N MET A 482 -6.04 -37.46 -0.99
CA MET A 482 -4.88 -36.81 -1.55
C MET A 482 -3.66 -37.72 -1.38
N VAL A 483 -3.40 -38.53 -2.40
CA VAL A 483 -2.25 -39.43 -2.46
C VAL A 483 -1.52 -39.20 -3.78
N PRO A 484 -0.18 -39.04 -3.79
CA PRO A 484 0.56 -38.93 -5.03
C PRO A 484 0.35 -40.13 -5.95
N THR A 485 0.46 -39.89 -7.26
CA THR A 485 0.51 -40.98 -8.25
C THR A 485 1.74 -41.87 -8.05
N GLU A 486 1.79 -43.04 -8.71
CA GLU A 486 2.96 -43.94 -8.69
C GLU A 486 4.27 -43.25 -9.14
N THR A 487 4.16 -42.22 -9.97
CA THR A 487 5.30 -41.40 -10.42
C THR A 487 5.58 -40.19 -9.52
N PHE A 488 4.97 -40.12 -8.33
CA PHE A 488 5.06 -39.03 -7.36
C PHE A 488 4.58 -37.66 -7.87
N ASN A 489 3.64 -37.64 -8.82
CA ASN A 489 2.98 -36.38 -9.18
C ASN A 489 1.95 -36.01 -8.10
N ILE A 490 1.93 -34.73 -7.72
CA ILE A 490 0.94 -34.18 -6.80
C ILE A 490 -0.42 -34.15 -7.51
N PRO A 491 -1.50 -34.69 -6.89
CA PRO A 491 -2.83 -34.65 -7.49
C PRO A 491 -3.32 -33.21 -7.71
N ALA A 492 -4.13 -33.01 -8.74
CA ALA A 492 -4.81 -31.74 -8.94
C ALA A 492 -5.77 -31.47 -7.77
N MET A 493 -5.75 -30.23 -7.27
CA MET A 493 -6.61 -29.80 -6.17
C MET A 493 -7.79 -29.05 -6.75
N GLU A 494 -8.81 -29.79 -7.15
CA GLU A 494 -9.99 -29.24 -7.83
C GLU A 494 -11.08 -28.83 -6.84
N PRO A 495 -11.74 -27.67 -7.06
CA PRO A 495 -12.85 -27.24 -6.23
C PRO A 495 -14.12 -28.04 -6.50
N LYS A 496 -14.98 -28.09 -5.50
CA LYS A 496 -16.41 -28.33 -5.69
C LYS A 496 -17.09 -26.99 -5.95
N LEU A 497 -17.88 -26.90 -7.02
CA LEU A 497 -18.71 -25.72 -7.28
C LEU A 497 -19.98 -25.80 -6.42
N ALA A 498 -20.25 -24.74 -5.66
CA ALA A 498 -21.42 -24.61 -4.82
C ALA A 498 -22.18 -23.33 -5.16
N ASN A 499 -23.51 -23.40 -5.08
CA ASN A 499 -24.37 -22.24 -5.36
C ASN A 499 -24.16 -21.16 -4.31
N ALA A 500 -23.81 -19.94 -4.71
CA ALA A 500 -23.52 -18.84 -3.78
C ALA A 500 -24.67 -18.47 -2.82
N SER A 501 -25.92 -18.87 -3.11
CA SER A 501 -27.09 -18.60 -2.27
C SER A 501 -27.27 -19.59 -1.11
N THR A 502 -26.56 -20.72 -1.08
CA THR A 502 -26.65 -21.69 0.04
C THR A 502 -25.60 -21.38 1.11
N PRO A 503 -25.86 -21.65 2.39
CA PRO A 503 -24.82 -21.55 3.42
C PRO A 503 -23.61 -22.44 3.10
N ILE A 504 -22.43 -22.02 3.55
CA ILE A 504 -21.19 -22.82 3.48
C ILE A 504 -21.21 -23.78 4.68
N SER A 505 -21.16 -25.08 4.42
CA SER A 505 -21.16 -26.08 5.50
C SER A 505 -19.73 -26.43 5.91
N ILE A 506 -19.41 -26.29 7.19
CA ILE A 506 -18.10 -26.62 7.78
C ILE A 506 -18.30 -27.78 8.74
N ALA A 507 -17.85 -28.99 8.36
CA ALA A 507 -17.99 -30.17 9.19
C ALA A 507 -17.18 -30.06 10.50
N ALA A 508 -17.56 -30.84 11.51
CA ALA A 508 -16.75 -31.00 12.72
C ALA A 508 -15.32 -31.47 12.37
N HIS A 509 -14.29 -30.92 13.02
CA HIS A 509 -12.89 -31.24 12.77
C HIS A 509 -12.51 -31.22 11.28
N SER A 510 -12.79 -30.10 10.62
CA SER A 510 -12.49 -29.91 9.20
C SER A 510 -11.97 -28.50 8.93
N ILE A 511 -11.39 -28.34 7.74
CA ILE A 511 -10.90 -27.08 7.22
C ILE A 511 -11.53 -26.87 5.85
N VAL A 512 -11.98 -25.66 5.54
CA VAL A 512 -12.59 -25.36 4.25
C VAL A 512 -12.01 -24.08 3.67
N TYR A 513 -11.52 -24.15 2.44
CA TYR A 513 -11.26 -22.95 1.64
C TYR A 513 -12.45 -22.64 0.75
N VAL A 514 -12.79 -21.36 0.65
CA VAL A 514 -13.87 -20.87 -0.22
C VAL A 514 -13.35 -19.70 -1.04
N THR A 515 -13.48 -19.78 -2.35
CA THR A 515 -13.15 -18.67 -3.25
C THR A 515 -14.40 -18.17 -3.96
N ILE A 516 -14.63 -16.85 -3.86
CA ILE A 516 -15.82 -16.16 -4.41
C ILE A 516 -15.34 -15.11 -5.38
N ARG A 517 -15.67 -15.30 -6.66
CA ARG A 517 -15.11 -14.51 -7.79
C ARG A 517 -15.81 -13.17 -8.01
N ASP A 518 -17.05 -13.05 -7.56
CA ASP A 518 -17.92 -11.88 -7.74
C ASP A 518 -18.21 -11.15 -6.42
N PHE A 519 -17.43 -11.43 -5.38
CA PHE A 519 -17.51 -10.67 -4.13
C PHE A 519 -17.04 -9.23 -4.35
N GLN A 520 -17.86 -8.26 -3.93
CA GLN A 520 -17.55 -6.84 -4.05
C GLN A 520 -16.54 -6.39 -2.99
N ALA A 521 -15.26 -6.57 -3.27
CA ALA A 521 -14.17 -6.09 -2.42
C ALA A 521 -13.28 -5.09 -3.18
N PRO A 522 -13.50 -3.77 -3.01
CA PRO A 522 -12.64 -2.74 -3.61
C PRO A 522 -11.15 -2.92 -3.33
N ALA A 523 -10.76 -3.40 -2.14
CA ALA A 523 -9.37 -3.69 -1.81
C ALA A 523 -8.73 -4.78 -2.69
N CYS A 524 -9.54 -5.59 -3.37
CA CYS A 524 -9.11 -6.68 -4.24
C CYS A 524 -9.16 -6.31 -5.73
N LEU A 525 -9.56 -5.09 -6.06
CA LEU A 525 -9.43 -4.57 -7.41
C LEU A 525 -7.98 -4.14 -7.60
N SER A 526 -7.34 -4.67 -8.65
CA SER A 526 -5.93 -4.41 -8.96
C SER A 526 -5.64 -2.91 -8.95
N SER A 527 -4.80 -2.46 -8.01
CA SER A 527 -4.32 -1.09 -7.95
C SER A 527 -3.55 -0.76 -9.23
N LEU A 528 -3.92 0.34 -9.87
CA LEU A 528 -3.13 0.90 -10.96
C LEU A 528 -1.84 1.47 -10.33
N LYS A 529 -0.75 0.70 -10.36
CA LYS A 529 0.59 1.23 -10.04
C LYS A 529 1.02 2.15 -11.18
N ILE A 530 0.97 3.46 -10.96
CA ILE A 530 1.60 4.44 -11.84
C ILE A 530 3.04 4.61 -11.37
N GLU A 531 3.99 3.95 -12.03
CA GLU A 531 5.41 4.27 -11.88
C GLU A 531 5.72 5.56 -12.65
N ILE A 532 5.95 6.66 -11.92
CA ILE A 532 6.46 7.89 -12.53
C ILE A 532 7.97 7.76 -12.65
N ALA A 533 8.44 7.20 -13.78
CA ALA A 533 9.85 7.25 -14.13
C ALA A 533 10.20 8.67 -14.61
N LEU A 534 10.93 9.43 -13.80
CA LEU A 534 11.56 10.68 -14.26
C LEU A 534 12.60 10.32 -15.32
N ARG A 535 12.24 10.45 -16.61
CA ARG A 535 13.21 10.36 -17.71
C ARG A 535 14.19 11.54 -17.57
N GLN A 536 15.46 11.25 -17.33
CA GLN A 536 16.51 12.23 -17.59
C GLN A 536 16.51 12.54 -19.09
N PRO A 537 16.47 13.82 -19.50
CA PRO A 537 16.61 14.17 -20.90
C PRO A 537 18.02 13.78 -21.38
N PRO A 538 18.16 13.26 -22.61
CA PRO A 538 19.46 13.04 -23.20
C PRO A 538 20.08 14.42 -23.41
N HIS A 539 21.25 14.65 -22.79
CA HIS A 539 22.05 15.89 -22.81
C HIS A 539 21.72 16.93 -21.71
N SER A 540 22.29 16.73 -20.53
CA SER A 540 22.71 17.85 -19.66
C SER A 540 23.84 17.41 -18.73
N ASP A 541 25.07 17.81 -19.02
CA ASP A 541 26.30 17.56 -18.24
C ASP A 541 26.41 18.39 -16.93
N PHE A 542 25.30 18.86 -16.37
CA PHE A 542 25.34 19.64 -15.12
C PHE A 542 24.23 19.24 -14.16
N ILE A 543 24.65 18.97 -12.92
CA ILE A 543 23.89 18.64 -11.70
C ILE A 543 23.73 17.14 -11.43
N SER A 544 24.63 16.58 -10.62
CA SER A 544 24.40 15.33 -9.89
C SER A 544 23.34 15.58 -8.81
N PHE A 545 22.11 15.11 -9.03
CA PHE A 545 21.12 15.06 -7.96
C PHE A 545 21.50 13.94 -6.97
N SER A 546 21.59 14.29 -5.69
CA SER A 546 21.81 13.34 -4.61
C SER A 546 20.60 12.41 -4.44
N SER A 547 20.87 11.14 -4.16
CA SER A 547 19.94 10.10 -3.69
C SER A 547 18.51 10.16 -4.27
N THR A 548 18.24 9.37 -5.32
CA THR A 548 16.87 9.04 -5.71
C THR A 548 16.20 8.26 -4.57
N GLN A 549 15.28 8.90 -3.84
CA GLN A 549 14.37 8.21 -2.95
C GLN A 549 13.22 7.63 -3.78
N ASN A 550 12.98 6.33 -3.64
CA ASN A 550 11.77 5.72 -4.19
C ASN A 550 10.59 6.20 -3.34
N VAL A 551 9.71 7.03 -3.93
CA VAL A 551 8.48 7.49 -3.30
C VAL A 551 7.33 6.63 -3.78
N ASN A 552 6.70 5.91 -2.85
CA ASN A 552 5.48 5.16 -3.13
C ASN A 552 4.28 6.11 -3.04
N VAL A 553 3.61 6.36 -4.17
CA VAL A 553 2.35 7.12 -4.23
C VAL A 553 1.19 6.13 -4.26
N VAL A 554 0.33 6.17 -3.24
CA VAL A 554 -0.87 5.34 -3.14
C VAL A 554 -2.08 6.21 -3.48
N ILE A 555 -2.81 5.86 -4.54
CA ILE A 555 -4.02 6.57 -4.96
C ILE A 555 -5.25 5.82 -4.42
N GLN A 556 -6.03 6.47 -3.57
CA GLN A 556 -7.32 5.96 -3.08
C GLN A 556 -8.43 6.24 -4.11
N GLY A 557 -8.48 5.46 -5.19
CA GLY A 557 -9.41 5.68 -6.31
C GLY A 557 -10.90 5.43 -6.01
N ALA A 558 -11.24 4.94 -4.80
CA ALA A 558 -12.61 4.59 -4.43
C ALA A 558 -13.50 5.80 -4.06
N THR A 559 -12.89 6.95 -3.74
CA THR A 559 -13.61 8.14 -3.25
C THR A 559 -13.12 9.38 -3.97
N SER A 560 -14.02 10.05 -4.71
CA SER A 560 -13.75 11.41 -5.18
C SER A 560 -13.79 12.38 -3.99
N ILE A 561 -12.68 13.07 -3.74
CA ILE A 561 -12.57 14.08 -2.68
C ILE A 561 -12.90 15.50 -3.16
N ALA A 562 -12.81 15.72 -4.48
CA ALA A 562 -13.02 17.00 -5.13
C ALA A 562 -13.32 16.81 -6.63
N GLU A 563 -13.95 17.80 -7.24
CA GLU A 563 -14.25 17.84 -8.67
C GLU A 563 -13.91 19.25 -9.18
N THR A 564 -12.99 19.37 -10.12
CA THR A 564 -12.59 20.65 -10.73
C THR A 564 -13.40 20.94 -12.00
N ASP A 565 -13.43 22.19 -12.49
CA ASP A 565 -13.97 22.50 -13.84
C ASP A 565 -13.04 21.91 -14.91
N ASP A 566 -13.58 21.50 -16.06
CA ASP A 566 -12.78 21.04 -17.21
C ASP A 566 -11.73 22.08 -17.65
N ASN A 567 -11.94 23.36 -17.32
CA ASN A 567 -11.02 24.46 -17.55
C ASN A 567 -10.46 24.97 -16.20
N PHE A 568 -10.02 24.05 -15.35
CA PHE A 568 -9.53 24.32 -14.00
C PHE A 568 -8.43 25.39 -14.01
N VAL A 569 -7.46 25.27 -14.92
CA VAL A 569 -6.39 26.26 -15.09
C VAL A 569 -6.88 27.46 -15.91
N CYS A 570 -6.65 28.64 -15.37
CA CYS A 570 -7.01 29.93 -15.95
C CYS A 570 -5.82 30.90 -15.88
N ALA A 571 -5.83 31.95 -16.69
CA ALA A 571 -4.88 33.06 -16.57
C ALA A 571 -5.58 34.42 -16.72
N THR A 572 -5.03 35.47 -16.11
CA THR A 572 -5.60 36.82 -16.23
C THR A 572 -4.99 37.61 -17.40
N LEU A 573 -5.70 38.63 -17.86
CA LEU A 573 -5.18 39.73 -18.67
C LEU A 573 -5.60 41.05 -17.99
N ASP A 574 -4.62 41.80 -17.51
CA ASP A 574 -4.82 42.95 -16.62
C ASP A 574 -4.83 44.30 -17.38
N TRP A 575 -5.23 45.37 -16.69
CA TRP A 575 -5.44 46.71 -17.24
C TRP A 575 -4.28 47.68 -17.00
N TRP A 576 -3.15 47.21 -16.44
CA TRP A 576 -2.03 48.08 -16.06
C TRP A 576 -1.49 48.89 -17.25
N PRO A 577 -1.24 50.21 -17.06
CA PRO A 577 -0.69 51.06 -18.10
C PRO A 577 0.81 50.81 -18.30
N THR A 578 1.36 51.35 -19.39
CA THR A 578 2.77 51.17 -19.78
C THR A 578 3.76 51.70 -18.76
N GLU A 579 3.35 52.72 -18.01
CA GLU A 579 4.14 53.41 -16.98
C GLU A 579 4.11 52.66 -15.64
N LYS A 580 3.44 51.50 -15.56
CA LYS A 580 3.33 50.78 -14.30
C LYS A 580 4.68 50.21 -13.88
N CYS A 581 5.31 50.91 -12.94
CA CYS A 581 6.56 50.50 -12.33
C CYS A 581 6.41 50.26 -10.82
N ASN A 582 7.10 49.27 -10.28
CA ASN A 582 7.30 49.03 -8.86
C ASN A 582 8.77 48.71 -8.62
N TYR A 583 9.35 49.16 -7.52
CA TYR A 583 10.72 48.82 -7.13
C TYR A 583 11.74 49.05 -8.26
N ASN A 584 11.66 50.20 -8.94
CA ASN A 584 12.49 50.60 -10.09
C ASN A 584 12.42 49.66 -11.31
N GLN A 585 11.31 48.94 -11.48
CA GLN A 585 11.09 48.02 -12.61
C GLN A 585 9.73 48.27 -13.22
N CYS A 586 9.64 48.16 -14.53
CA CYS A 586 8.40 48.35 -15.28
C CYS A 586 8.03 47.07 -16.05
N PRO A 587 7.76 45.95 -15.36
CA PRO A 587 7.67 44.63 -15.97
C PRO A 587 6.40 44.42 -16.82
N TRP A 588 5.47 45.37 -16.76
CA TRP A 588 4.21 45.33 -17.52
C TRP A 588 4.40 45.77 -18.96
N GLY A 589 5.24 46.77 -19.25
CA GLY A 589 5.42 47.30 -20.61
C GLY A 589 4.08 47.49 -21.33
N LYS A 590 3.96 47.01 -22.58
CA LYS A 590 2.70 47.06 -23.35
C LYS A 590 1.74 45.89 -23.07
N ALA A 591 1.89 45.15 -21.97
CA ALA A 591 1.09 43.95 -21.70
C ALA A 591 -0.36 44.24 -21.24
N GLY A 592 -0.66 45.47 -20.83
CA GLY A 592 -2.01 45.85 -20.41
C GLY A 592 -3.03 45.73 -21.54
N LEU A 593 -4.28 45.45 -21.19
CA LEU A 593 -5.35 45.10 -22.13
C LEU A 593 -5.55 46.12 -23.26
N LEU A 594 -5.36 47.41 -22.98
CA LEU A 594 -5.50 48.47 -23.99
C LEU A 594 -4.35 48.51 -25.00
N ASN A 595 -3.15 48.02 -24.63
CA ASN A 595 -1.92 48.15 -25.41
C ASN A 595 -1.36 46.81 -25.91
N LEU A 596 -1.90 45.68 -25.43
CA LEU A 596 -1.41 44.34 -25.74
C LEU A 596 -1.47 44.04 -27.25
N ASP A 597 -0.34 43.64 -27.82
CA ASP A 597 -0.31 43.19 -29.22
C ASP A 597 -0.88 41.78 -29.35
N LEU A 598 -2.16 41.72 -29.74
CA LEU A 598 -2.92 40.48 -29.93
C LEU A 598 -2.47 39.67 -31.16
N LYS A 599 -1.62 40.23 -32.03
CA LYS A 599 -1.11 39.54 -33.23
C LYS A 599 0.17 38.76 -32.96
N LYS A 600 0.75 38.85 -31.75
CA LYS A 600 1.96 38.11 -31.38
C LYS A 600 1.73 36.60 -31.49
N LYS A 601 2.46 35.96 -32.42
CA LYS A 601 2.38 34.50 -32.65
C LYS A 601 2.70 33.70 -31.39
N GLY A 602 3.68 34.13 -30.60
CA GLY A 602 4.05 33.48 -29.34
C GLY A 602 2.87 33.42 -28.35
N LEU A 603 2.17 34.55 -28.18
CA LEU A 603 0.97 34.63 -27.33
C LEU A 603 -0.16 33.72 -27.83
N ILE A 604 -0.46 33.75 -29.14
CA ILE A 604 -1.51 32.92 -29.75
C ILE A 604 -1.20 31.43 -29.57
N ASN A 605 0.03 31.02 -29.86
CA ASN A 605 0.45 29.63 -29.75
C ASN A 605 0.44 29.16 -28.29
N ALA A 606 0.88 30.03 -27.38
CA ALA A 606 0.90 29.73 -25.95
C ALA A 606 -0.52 29.45 -25.40
N ILE A 607 -1.50 30.25 -25.80
CA ILE A 607 -2.89 30.03 -25.39
C ILE A 607 -3.46 28.75 -25.99
N LYS A 608 -3.19 28.48 -27.27
CA LYS A 608 -3.69 27.30 -27.98
C LYS A 608 -3.19 25.97 -27.39
N ALA A 609 -2.09 25.99 -26.63
CA ALA A 609 -1.55 24.77 -26.03
C ALA A 609 -2.46 24.17 -24.94
N PHE A 610 -3.26 24.99 -24.25
CA PHE A 610 -4.21 24.56 -23.22
C PHE A 610 -5.44 23.85 -23.82
N ASN A 611 -6.06 24.46 -24.86
CA ASN A 611 -7.16 23.88 -25.64
C ASN A 611 -8.37 23.35 -24.82
N PRO A 612 -9.23 24.23 -24.24
CA PRO A 612 -9.15 25.68 -24.25
C PRO A 612 -8.72 26.29 -22.90
N LEU A 613 -7.91 27.37 -22.93
CA LEU A 613 -7.61 28.15 -21.73
C LEU A 613 -8.82 29.02 -21.34
N ARG A 614 -9.06 29.17 -20.04
CA ARG A 614 -9.92 30.24 -19.51
C ARG A 614 -9.09 31.51 -19.26
N ILE A 615 -9.53 32.63 -19.85
CA ILE A 615 -8.93 33.94 -19.65
C ILE A 615 -9.87 34.83 -18.86
N LYS A 616 -9.40 35.33 -17.71
CA LYS A 616 -10.05 36.41 -16.97
C LYS A 616 -9.56 37.77 -17.49
N VAL A 617 -10.43 38.50 -18.15
CA VAL A 617 -10.22 39.90 -18.57
C VAL A 617 -10.59 40.80 -17.39
N GLY A 618 -9.58 41.26 -16.67
CA GLY A 618 -9.77 41.86 -15.35
C GLY A 618 -8.50 41.79 -14.51
N GLY A 619 -8.59 42.22 -13.26
CA GLY A 619 -7.45 42.25 -12.35
C GLY A 619 -7.49 43.47 -11.46
N SER A 620 -6.31 43.88 -10.98
CA SER A 620 -6.18 44.88 -9.91
C SER A 620 -6.80 46.25 -10.24
N LEU A 621 -6.91 46.62 -11.52
CA LEU A 621 -7.48 47.90 -11.95
C LEU A 621 -8.91 47.82 -12.50
N GLN A 622 -9.55 46.65 -12.49
CA GLN A 622 -10.87 46.42 -13.08
C GLN A 622 -11.92 47.47 -12.66
N ASP A 623 -12.00 47.80 -11.37
CA ASP A 623 -12.97 48.75 -10.82
C ASP A 623 -12.57 50.23 -10.99
N GLN A 624 -11.42 50.49 -11.60
CA GLN A 624 -10.89 51.83 -11.84
C GLN A 624 -10.82 52.16 -13.34
N VAL A 625 -11.17 51.23 -14.21
CA VAL A 625 -11.20 51.46 -15.66
C VAL A 625 -12.32 52.46 -15.98
N GLY A 626 -11.94 53.63 -16.51
CA GLY A 626 -12.88 54.69 -16.88
C GLY A 626 -13.67 54.41 -18.16
N CYS A 627 -13.03 53.81 -19.18
CA CYS A 627 -13.69 53.44 -20.43
C CYS A 627 -12.89 52.36 -21.19
N LEU A 628 -13.58 51.31 -21.67
CA LEU A 628 -13.05 50.38 -22.67
C LEU A 628 -13.61 50.79 -24.04
N PRO A 629 -12.76 51.21 -25.01
CA PRO A 629 -13.23 51.46 -26.37
C PRO A 629 -13.83 50.19 -26.99
N MET A 630 -15.03 50.28 -27.59
CA MET A 630 -15.71 49.11 -28.16
C MET A 630 -14.95 48.50 -29.35
N GLU A 631 -14.19 49.30 -30.10
CA GLU A 631 -13.28 48.78 -31.14
C GLU A 631 -12.22 47.84 -30.54
N ARG A 632 -11.70 48.18 -29.35
CA ARG A 632 -10.75 47.33 -28.64
C ARG A 632 -11.42 46.04 -28.13
N TRP A 633 -12.67 46.13 -27.70
CA TRP A 633 -13.47 44.95 -27.36
C TRP A 633 -13.71 44.04 -28.56
N ASP A 634 -13.98 44.61 -29.75
CA ASP A 634 -14.09 43.86 -31.00
C ASP A 634 -12.78 43.13 -31.35
N GLU A 635 -11.63 43.79 -31.20
CA GLU A 635 -10.31 43.19 -31.43
C GLU A 635 -10.04 42.01 -30.49
N LEU A 636 -10.33 42.19 -29.19
CA LEU A 636 -10.18 41.14 -28.18
C LEU A 636 -11.06 39.93 -28.49
N ASN A 637 -12.31 40.14 -28.90
CA ASN A 637 -13.21 39.03 -29.26
C ASN A 637 -12.76 38.28 -30.51
N LYS A 638 -12.22 38.97 -31.52
CA LYS A 638 -11.59 38.31 -32.67
C LYS A 638 -10.43 37.41 -32.22
N PHE A 639 -9.60 37.92 -31.33
CA PHE A 639 -8.49 37.17 -30.74
C PHE A 639 -8.96 35.97 -29.89
N PHE A 640 -9.98 36.15 -29.05
CA PHE A 640 -10.55 35.08 -28.23
C PHE A 640 -11.15 33.96 -29.08
N ASN A 641 -11.86 34.31 -30.15
CA ASN A 641 -12.38 33.33 -31.09
C ASN A 641 -11.25 32.58 -31.82
N GLN A 642 -10.21 33.29 -32.29
CA GLN A 642 -9.05 32.69 -32.94
C GLN A 642 -8.29 31.70 -32.04
N THR A 643 -8.26 31.96 -30.74
CA THR A 643 -7.56 31.15 -29.73
C THR A 643 -8.47 30.13 -29.05
N ARG A 644 -9.79 30.21 -29.28
CA ARG A 644 -10.84 29.34 -28.71
C ARG A 644 -10.88 29.35 -27.17
N VAL A 645 -10.61 30.50 -26.56
CA VAL A 645 -10.60 30.62 -25.08
C VAL A 645 -12.00 30.69 -24.50
N LYS A 646 -12.10 30.31 -23.22
CA LYS A 646 -13.23 30.65 -22.35
C LYS A 646 -13.03 32.02 -21.74
N VAL A 647 -14.03 32.89 -21.73
CA VAL A 647 -13.87 34.29 -21.28
C VAL A 647 -14.60 34.54 -19.98
N THR A 648 -13.86 34.96 -18.95
CA THR A 648 -14.43 35.62 -17.76
C THR A 648 -14.19 37.12 -17.90
N PHE A 649 -15.24 37.94 -17.88
CA PHE A 649 -15.11 39.41 -17.96
C PHE A 649 -15.39 40.07 -16.61
N GLY A 650 -14.45 40.89 -16.16
CA GLY A 650 -14.58 41.66 -14.93
C GLY A 650 -15.40 42.92 -15.10
N LEU A 651 -16.50 43.04 -14.35
CA LEU A 651 -17.35 44.24 -14.31
C LEU A 651 -16.87 45.22 -13.24
N ASN A 652 -16.94 46.51 -13.54
CA ASN A 652 -16.66 47.58 -12.57
C ASN A 652 -17.85 47.73 -11.61
N ALA A 653 -17.64 47.34 -10.35
CA ALA A 653 -18.62 47.40 -9.28
C ALA A 653 -18.62 48.74 -8.51
N LEU A 654 -17.66 49.63 -8.77
CA LEU A 654 -17.55 50.96 -8.15
C LEU A 654 -18.18 52.07 -9.00
N LEU A 655 -18.41 51.83 -10.29
CA LEU A 655 -19.01 52.82 -11.18
C LEU A 655 -20.40 53.26 -10.69
N GLY A 656 -20.60 54.57 -10.56
CA GLY A 656 -21.82 55.20 -10.02
C GLY A 656 -21.82 55.44 -8.51
N ARG A 657 -20.87 54.85 -7.77
CA ARG A 657 -20.75 55.04 -6.32
C ARG A 657 -19.89 56.26 -5.98
N ASN A 658 -20.06 56.75 -4.76
CA ASN A 658 -19.24 57.81 -4.18
C ASN A 658 -18.32 57.25 -3.09
N ARG A 659 -17.14 57.86 -2.94
CA ARG A 659 -16.28 57.57 -1.78
C ARG A 659 -16.95 58.06 -0.50
N SER A 660 -16.96 57.23 0.52
CA SER A 660 -17.41 57.60 1.86
C SER A 660 -16.53 58.73 2.39
N GLN A 661 -17.17 59.73 3.01
CA GLN A 661 -16.47 60.80 3.73
C GLN A 661 -16.10 60.37 5.16
N ILE A 662 -16.61 59.23 5.63
CA ILE A 662 -16.48 58.74 7.01
C ILE A 662 -15.42 57.65 7.11
N GLU A 663 -15.42 56.69 6.18
CA GLU A 663 -14.52 55.54 6.20
C GLU A 663 -13.63 55.53 4.95
N LYS A 664 -12.31 55.62 5.13
CA LYS A 664 -11.34 55.69 4.04
C LYS A 664 -11.34 54.38 3.25
N GLY A 665 -11.57 54.47 1.93
CA GLY A 665 -11.58 53.33 1.03
C GLY A 665 -12.98 52.70 0.84
N LEU A 666 -13.95 53.04 1.68
CA LEU A 666 -15.33 52.57 1.51
C LEU A 666 -16.04 53.36 0.40
N TRP A 667 -16.73 52.65 -0.49
CA TRP A 667 -17.60 53.22 -1.50
C TRP A 667 -19.08 52.95 -1.18
N VAL A 668 -19.88 54.01 -1.25
CA VAL A 668 -21.29 54.03 -0.86
C VAL A 668 -22.16 54.50 -2.01
N GLY A 669 -23.44 54.12 -1.98
CA GLY A 669 -24.42 54.40 -3.03
C GLY A 669 -24.59 53.25 -4.01
N ASP A 670 -25.49 53.47 -4.96
CA ASP A 670 -25.94 52.44 -5.91
C ASP A 670 -24.95 52.22 -7.04
N TRP A 671 -24.83 50.97 -7.48
CA TRP A 671 -24.06 50.61 -8.66
C TRP A 671 -24.77 51.05 -9.94
N GLN A 672 -24.03 51.61 -10.90
CA GLN A 672 -24.57 52.02 -12.20
C GLN A 672 -24.86 50.82 -13.13
N LEU A 673 -25.98 50.14 -12.88
CA LEU A 673 -26.45 48.97 -13.64
C LEU A 673 -26.49 49.19 -15.16
N GLN A 674 -26.88 50.39 -15.60
CA GLN A 674 -27.12 50.70 -17.00
C GLN A 674 -25.85 50.49 -17.85
N ASN A 675 -24.67 50.81 -17.31
CA ASN A 675 -23.41 50.62 -18.03
C ASN A 675 -23.13 49.14 -18.34
N ALA A 676 -23.32 48.24 -17.36
CA ALA A 676 -23.15 46.81 -17.57
C ALA A 676 -24.23 46.24 -18.51
N ARG A 677 -25.48 46.72 -18.41
CA ARG A 677 -26.56 46.36 -19.33
C ARG A 677 -26.22 46.72 -20.78
N ASP A 678 -25.72 47.92 -21.02
CA ASP A 678 -25.36 48.38 -22.36
C ASP A 678 -24.16 47.61 -22.92
N PHE A 679 -23.15 47.33 -22.09
CA PHE A 679 -22.02 46.49 -22.47
C PHE A 679 -22.44 45.05 -22.82
N MET A 680 -23.30 44.42 -22.02
CA MET A 680 -23.82 43.07 -22.30
C MET A 680 -24.65 43.06 -23.58
N LYS A 681 -25.55 44.06 -23.78
CA LYS A 681 -26.33 44.19 -25.01
C LYS A 681 -25.44 44.35 -26.25
N TYR A 682 -24.39 45.17 -26.16
CA TYR A 682 -23.42 45.32 -27.23
C TYR A 682 -22.70 44.00 -27.54
N THR A 683 -22.25 43.29 -26.51
CA THR A 683 -21.57 41.99 -26.66
C THR A 683 -22.48 40.95 -27.33
N ILE A 684 -23.74 40.87 -26.90
CA ILE A 684 -24.76 39.98 -27.48
C ILE A 684 -25.07 40.36 -28.92
N SER A 685 -25.25 41.65 -29.24
CA SER A 685 -25.61 42.09 -30.60
C SER A 685 -24.51 41.81 -31.64
N ARG A 686 -23.26 41.69 -31.19
CA ARG A 686 -22.10 41.29 -32.02
C ARG A 686 -21.92 39.77 -32.10
N GLY A 687 -22.73 38.99 -31.37
CA GLY A 687 -22.61 37.53 -31.29
C GLY A 687 -21.37 37.07 -30.52
N TYR A 688 -20.79 37.93 -29.68
CA TYR A 688 -19.63 37.59 -28.87
C TYR A 688 -20.01 36.77 -27.65
N LYS A 689 -19.09 35.89 -27.23
CA LYS A 689 -19.33 34.96 -26.13
C LYS A 689 -18.52 35.36 -24.90
N VAL A 690 -19.22 35.51 -23.78
CA VAL A 690 -18.63 35.61 -22.44
C VAL A 690 -19.18 34.45 -21.62
N ASP A 691 -18.31 33.62 -21.04
CA ASP A 691 -18.73 32.44 -20.27
C ASP A 691 -19.06 32.81 -18.81
N SER A 692 -18.47 33.88 -18.28
CA SER A 692 -18.75 34.37 -16.94
C SER A 692 -18.46 35.86 -16.74
N TYR A 693 -19.22 36.50 -15.85
CA TYR A 693 -19.00 37.86 -15.37
C TYR A 693 -18.56 37.84 -13.91
N GLU A 694 -17.42 38.44 -13.59
CA GLU A 694 -16.96 38.65 -12.21
C GLU A 694 -17.29 40.07 -11.77
N PHE A 695 -18.00 40.22 -10.66
CA PHE A 695 -18.45 41.53 -10.19
C PHE A 695 -17.41 42.17 -9.28
N GLY A 696 -16.61 43.11 -9.78
CA GLY A 696 -15.54 43.75 -9.01
C GLY A 696 -14.38 42.82 -8.59
N ASN A 697 -13.27 43.43 -8.16
CA ASN A 697 -12.04 42.74 -7.78
C ASN A 697 -11.56 43.23 -6.40
N GLN A 698 -11.44 42.32 -5.43
CA GLN A 698 -10.95 42.62 -4.07
C GLN A 698 -11.73 43.67 -3.27
N LEU A 699 -13.06 43.66 -3.36
CA LEU A 699 -13.95 44.66 -2.72
C LEU A 699 -14.52 44.21 -1.35
N SER A 700 -14.27 42.98 -0.90
CA SER A 700 -14.52 42.59 0.49
C SER A 700 -13.55 43.35 1.41
N ARG A 701 -14.01 43.87 2.56
CA ARG A 701 -13.35 44.86 3.45
C ARG A 701 -11.88 44.58 3.87
N ALA A 702 -11.31 43.42 3.55
CA ALA A 702 -9.93 43.04 3.79
C ALA A 702 -8.95 43.33 2.61
N GLY A 703 -9.38 43.97 1.53
CA GLY A 703 -8.56 44.31 0.36
C GLY A 703 -7.70 45.59 0.47
N MET A 704 -6.69 45.74 -0.41
CA MET A 704 -5.88 46.95 -0.52
C MET A 704 -6.62 48.03 -1.35
N GLY A 705 -7.30 48.97 -0.70
CA GLY A 705 -7.66 50.26 -1.31
C GLY A 705 -9.16 50.61 -1.34
N ALA A 706 -10.00 49.82 -2.00
CA ALA A 706 -11.44 50.08 -2.17
C ALA A 706 -12.29 48.93 -1.60
N SER A 707 -13.40 49.26 -0.96
CA SER A 707 -14.36 48.27 -0.43
C SER A 707 -15.80 48.72 -0.62
N VAL A 708 -16.72 47.75 -0.57
CA VAL A 708 -18.17 47.98 -0.55
C VAL A 708 -18.77 47.22 0.63
N GLU A 709 -19.79 47.79 1.27
CA GLU A 709 -20.52 47.08 2.34
C GLU A 709 -21.13 45.78 1.83
N ALA A 710 -21.00 44.72 2.64
CA ALA A 710 -21.43 43.38 2.28
C ALA A 710 -22.91 43.30 1.87
N GLU A 711 -23.78 44.03 2.58
CA GLU A 711 -25.21 44.05 2.30
C GLU A 711 -25.52 44.76 0.98
N GLN A 712 -24.89 45.90 0.72
CA GLN A 712 -25.10 46.64 -0.53
C GLN A 712 -24.55 45.83 -1.72
N TYR A 713 -23.34 45.29 -1.59
CA TYR A 713 -22.75 44.42 -2.60
C TYR A 713 -23.64 43.19 -2.86
N GLY A 714 -24.25 42.63 -1.81
CA GLY A 714 -25.24 41.56 -1.89
C GLY A 714 -26.48 41.93 -2.71
N LYS A 715 -27.02 43.14 -2.53
CA LYS A 715 -28.14 43.65 -3.36
C LYS A 715 -27.74 43.79 -4.82
N ASP A 716 -26.56 44.35 -5.07
CA ASP A 716 -26.11 44.64 -6.43
C ASP A 716 -25.82 43.36 -7.23
N ILE A 717 -25.29 42.32 -6.61
CA ILE A 717 -25.04 41.04 -7.29
C ILE A 717 -26.35 40.30 -7.65
N VAL A 718 -27.41 40.45 -6.84
CA VAL A 718 -28.75 39.92 -7.16
C VAL A 718 -29.29 40.61 -8.41
N VAL A 719 -29.11 41.93 -8.49
CA VAL A 719 -29.51 42.72 -9.67
C VAL A 719 -28.71 42.28 -10.90
N LEU A 720 -27.41 42.03 -10.78
CA LEU A 720 -26.58 41.49 -11.85
C LEU A 720 -27.06 40.10 -12.32
N LYS A 721 -27.34 39.16 -11.40
CA LYS A 721 -27.86 37.83 -11.75
C LYS A 721 -29.19 37.91 -12.48
N LYS A 722 -30.07 38.82 -12.07
CA LYS A 722 -31.34 39.10 -12.77
C LYS A 722 -31.10 39.67 -14.17
N LEU A 723 -30.19 40.63 -14.31
CA LEU A 723 -29.82 41.20 -15.61
C LEU A 723 -29.29 40.14 -16.57
N VAL A 724 -28.42 39.24 -16.09
CA VAL A 724 -27.87 38.16 -16.93
C VAL A 724 -28.97 37.20 -17.40
N LYS A 725 -29.93 36.85 -16.53
CA LYS A 725 -31.13 36.06 -16.90
C LYS A 725 -32.02 36.78 -17.91
N GLU A 726 -32.19 38.10 -17.75
CA GLU A 726 -33.02 38.92 -18.63
C GLU A 726 -32.44 38.99 -20.06
N LEU A 727 -31.12 39.12 -20.18
CA LEU A 727 -30.45 39.29 -21.46
C LEU A 727 -30.11 37.96 -22.17
N HIS A 728 -30.00 36.85 -21.44
CA HIS A 728 -29.67 35.53 -21.98
C HIS A 728 -30.79 34.53 -21.70
N LEU A 729 -31.74 34.44 -22.63
CA LEU A 729 -32.98 33.67 -22.46
C LEU A 729 -32.78 32.15 -22.47
N ASP A 730 -31.70 31.64 -23.09
CA ASP A 730 -31.38 30.22 -23.06
C ASP A 730 -30.51 29.89 -21.83
N PRO A 731 -31.03 29.14 -20.84
CA PRO A 731 -30.29 28.77 -19.64
C PRO A 731 -28.99 28.01 -19.93
N LYS A 732 -28.88 27.30 -21.06
CA LYS A 732 -27.67 26.53 -21.43
C LYS A 732 -26.53 27.42 -21.91
N THR A 733 -26.82 28.64 -22.34
CA THR A 733 -25.81 29.59 -22.82
C THR A 733 -25.60 30.77 -21.87
N GLN A 734 -26.33 30.78 -20.75
CA GLN A 734 -26.28 31.86 -19.79
C GLN A 734 -24.89 31.97 -19.13
N PRO A 735 -24.25 33.15 -19.15
CA PRO A 735 -22.99 33.37 -18.45
C PRO A 735 -23.13 33.21 -16.93
N LYS A 736 -22.13 32.62 -16.28
CA LYS A 736 -22.05 32.53 -14.82
C LYS A 736 -21.79 33.92 -14.21
N VAL A 737 -22.32 34.19 -13.02
CA VAL A 737 -22.06 35.38 -12.21
C VAL A 737 -21.18 34.98 -11.04
N LEU A 738 -20.00 35.60 -10.96
CA LEU A 738 -18.97 35.32 -9.98
C LEU A 738 -18.78 36.51 -9.05
N GLY A 739 -18.54 36.22 -7.78
CA GLY A 739 -18.30 37.23 -6.73
C GLY A 739 -18.78 36.73 -5.37
N PRO A 740 -18.46 37.42 -4.27
CA PRO A 740 -17.55 38.56 -4.20
C PRO A 740 -16.09 38.15 -4.42
N SER A 741 -15.25 39.11 -4.83
CA SER A 741 -13.79 38.96 -4.94
C SER A 741 -13.09 39.63 -3.76
N GLY A 742 -12.13 38.93 -3.14
CA GLY A 742 -11.22 39.50 -2.13
C GLY A 742 -10.69 38.51 -1.09
N TYR A 743 -10.12 39.04 -0.02
CA TYR A 743 -9.68 38.22 1.11
C TYR A 743 -10.90 37.73 1.90
N TYR A 744 -10.80 36.49 2.40
CA TYR A 744 -11.88 35.91 3.16
C TYR A 744 -12.02 36.57 4.54
N GLU A 745 -13.16 37.21 4.76
CA GLU A 745 -13.57 37.71 6.06
C GLU A 745 -14.95 37.15 6.41
N LYS A 746 -15.00 36.23 7.38
CA LYS A 746 -16.21 35.49 7.74
C LYS A 746 -17.43 36.39 8.00
N LYS A 747 -17.26 37.52 8.70
CA LYS A 747 -18.37 38.44 9.00
C LYS A 747 -18.92 39.09 7.75
N TRP A 748 -18.04 39.65 6.91
CA TRP A 748 -18.42 40.26 5.65
C TRP A 748 -19.13 39.26 4.72
N PHE A 749 -18.57 38.06 4.55
CA PHE A 749 -19.17 37.02 3.69
C PHE A 749 -20.53 36.54 4.19
N ASN A 750 -20.69 36.38 5.51
CA ASN A 750 -21.99 36.02 6.10
C ASN A 750 -23.04 37.11 5.87
N SER A 751 -22.68 38.39 6.03
CA SER A 751 -23.60 39.51 5.76
C SER A 751 -23.97 39.60 4.29
N PHE A 752 -23.02 39.34 3.39
CA PHE A 752 -23.26 39.27 1.95
C PHE A 752 -24.26 38.15 1.63
N LEU A 753 -23.99 36.91 2.06
CA LEU A 753 -24.85 35.75 1.80
C LEU A 753 -26.24 35.88 2.42
N LYS A 754 -26.37 36.57 3.55
CA LYS A 754 -27.68 36.86 4.17
C LYS A 754 -28.58 37.69 3.26
N VAL A 755 -27.99 38.58 2.45
CA VAL A 755 -28.73 39.47 1.55
C VAL A 755 -28.85 38.90 0.14
N SER A 756 -27.77 38.31 -0.40
CA SER A 756 -27.78 37.74 -1.75
C SER A 756 -28.45 36.37 -1.81
N GLY A 757 -28.42 35.58 -0.75
CA GLY A 757 -28.82 34.18 -0.76
C GLY A 757 -27.71 33.26 -1.28
N HIS A 758 -27.80 31.96 -0.94
CA HIS A 758 -26.74 30.99 -1.21
C HIS A 758 -26.57 30.62 -2.70
N ASP A 759 -27.60 30.81 -3.53
CA ASP A 759 -27.62 30.37 -4.94
C ASP A 759 -27.49 31.52 -5.96
N VAL A 760 -27.24 32.75 -5.50
CA VAL A 760 -27.22 33.92 -6.39
C VAL A 760 -25.93 34.05 -7.18
N VAL A 761 -24.83 33.51 -6.66
CA VAL A 761 -23.54 33.44 -7.36
C VAL A 761 -23.24 32.02 -7.79
N ASP A 762 -22.69 31.86 -8.99
CA ASP A 762 -22.28 30.55 -9.50
C ASP A 762 -20.86 30.17 -9.03
N GLY A 763 -20.18 31.09 -8.33
CA GLY A 763 -18.90 30.86 -7.68
C GLY A 763 -18.40 32.09 -6.90
N VAL A 764 -17.79 31.83 -5.74
CA VAL A 764 -17.12 32.85 -4.92
C VAL A 764 -15.67 32.96 -5.32
N THR A 765 -15.19 34.18 -5.55
CA THR A 765 -13.82 34.45 -6.00
C THR A 765 -12.95 34.90 -4.82
N HIS A 766 -11.80 34.28 -4.53
CA HIS A 766 -10.98 34.73 -3.39
C HIS A 766 -9.48 34.43 -3.56
N HIS A 767 -8.68 35.01 -2.66
CA HIS A 767 -7.29 34.63 -2.43
C HIS A 767 -7.24 33.44 -1.45
N ILE A 768 -6.76 32.29 -1.92
CA ILE A 768 -6.41 31.02 -1.23
C ILE A 768 -6.88 30.86 0.24
N TYR A 769 -8.17 30.52 0.47
CA TYR A 769 -8.72 29.98 1.73
C TYR A 769 -9.87 29.00 1.45
N ASN A 770 -10.15 28.06 2.37
CA ASN A 770 -11.16 27.01 2.19
C ASN A 770 -12.58 27.53 2.50
N LEU A 771 -13.38 27.81 1.46
CA LEU A 771 -14.76 28.31 1.57
C LEU A 771 -15.83 27.25 1.24
N GLY A 772 -15.43 26.03 0.91
CA GLY A 772 -16.33 24.96 0.49
C GLY A 772 -16.53 24.86 -1.04
N PRO A 773 -17.44 23.95 -1.49
CA PRO A 773 -17.64 23.63 -2.90
C PRO A 773 -18.04 24.86 -3.74
N GLY A 774 -17.45 25.00 -4.93
CA GLY A 774 -17.82 26.07 -5.88
C GLY A 774 -16.97 27.34 -5.81
N ALA A 775 -15.89 27.35 -5.03
CA ALA A 775 -14.96 28.47 -4.94
C ALA A 775 -14.02 28.57 -6.16
N TRP A 776 -13.68 29.79 -6.56
CA TRP A 776 -12.76 30.10 -7.65
C TRP A 776 -11.60 30.93 -7.09
N VAL A 777 -10.36 30.56 -7.41
CA VAL A 777 -9.22 31.46 -7.24
C VAL A 777 -9.14 32.32 -8.49
N SER A 778 -9.65 33.54 -8.43
CA SER A 778 -9.78 34.39 -9.63
C SER A 778 -8.53 35.22 -9.94
N GLU A 779 -7.54 35.25 -9.05
CA GLU A 779 -6.25 35.94 -9.22
C GLU A 779 -5.25 35.33 -8.24
N SER A 780 -4.05 34.94 -8.70
CA SER A 780 -3.00 34.37 -7.83
C SER A 780 -1.59 34.72 -8.35
N GLY A 781 -0.72 35.13 -7.42
CA GLY A 781 0.66 35.56 -7.70
C GLY A 781 1.59 35.11 -6.57
N GLY A 782 2.82 34.71 -6.89
CA GLY A 782 3.80 34.31 -5.88
C GLY A 782 4.34 35.49 -5.06
N ALA A 783 4.10 36.72 -5.54
CA ALA A 783 4.46 37.96 -4.87
C ALA A 783 3.55 39.12 -5.30
N LEU A 784 3.36 40.11 -4.42
CA LEU A 784 2.58 41.32 -4.70
C LEU A 784 3.31 42.25 -5.69
N HIS A 785 2.57 43.26 -6.19
CA HIS A 785 3.13 44.40 -6.92
C HIS A 785 3.95 44.03 -8.18
N GLY A 786 3.50 43.04 -8.94
CA GLY A 786 4.14 42.66 -10.21
C GLY A 786 5.32 41.70 -10.07
N GLY A 787 5.56 41.13 -8.89
CA GLY A 787 6.48 40.01 -8.68
C GLY A 787 7.93 40.41 -8.41
N ALA A 788 8.67 39.51 -7.77
CA ALA A 788 10.08 39.69 -7.44
C ALA A 788 10.95 39.35 -8.67
N LYS A 789 11.75 40.32 -9.13
CA LYS A 789 12.53 40.25 -10.38
C LYS A 789 13.37 38.99 -10.55
N ASP A 790 14.02 38.57 -9.47
CA ASP A 790 15.03 37.51 -9.52
C ASP A 790 14.48 36.16 -9.05
N LEU A 791 13.18 36.10 -8.77
CA LEU A 791 12.51 34.90 -8.27
C LEU A 791 11.29 34.52 -9.11
N SER A 792 10.35 35.46 -9.27
CA SER A 792 9.07 35.20 -9.96
C SER A 792 9.18 34.73 -11.41
N PRO A 793 10.18 35.13 -12.23
CA PRO A 793 10.31 34.60 -13.58
C PRO A 793 11.16 33.31 -13.65
N THR A 794 11.64 32.81 -12.52
CA THR A 794 12.56 31.66 -12.46
C THR A 794 11.81 30.34 -12.27
N PHE A 795 12.53 29.22 -12.41
CA PHE A 795 11.97 27.88 -12.18
C PHE A 795 11.44 27.69 -10.74
N ALA A 796 11.96 28.46 -9.77
CA ALA A 796 11.55 28.38 -8.38
C ALA A 796 10.05 28.73 -8.17
N ASP A 797 9.53 29.72 -8.91
CA ASP A 797 8.12 30.13 -8.81
C ASP A 797 7.17 29.06 -9.38
N GLY A 798 7.68 28.20 -10.28
CA GLY A 798 6.95 27.06 -10.82
C GLY A 798 6.57 26.02 -9.77
N PHE A 799 7.43 25.78 -8.78
CA PHE A 799 7.10 24.90 -7.66
C PHE A 799 5.94 25.46 -6.84
N TRP A 800 5.97 26.75 -6.52
CA TRP A 800 4.88 27.41 -5.81
C TRP A 800 3.57 27.34 -6.60
N CYS A 801 3.60 27.67 -7.90
CA CYS A 801 2.39 27.67 -8.73
C CYS A 801 1.75 26.28 -8.82
N LEU A 802 2.56 25.22 -8.99
CA LEU A 802 2.06 23.84 -9.09
C LEU A 802 1.54 23.30 -7.76
N ASP A 803 2.20 23.64 -6.66
CA ASP A 803 1.74 23.29 -5.31
C ASP A 803 0.39 23.95 -5.00
N GLN A 804 0.24 25.25 -5.29
CA GLN A 804 -1.02 25.96 -5.11
C GLN A 804 -2.15 25.41 -5.99
N LEU A 805 -1.84 25.00 -7.22
CA LEU A 805 -2.80 24.36 -8.13
C LEU A 805 -3.29 23.02 -7.55
N GLY A 806 -2.39 22.18 -7.03
CA GLY A 806 -2.73 20.91 -6.38
C GLY A 806 -3.48 21.07 -5.05
N MET A 807 -3.15 22.10 -4.27
CA MET A 807 -3.91 22.45 -3.06
C MET A 807 -5.33 22.88 -3.42
N ALA A 808 -5.49 23.79 -4.38
CA ALA A 808 -6.79 24.26 -4.83
C ALA A 808 -7.68 23.11 -5.33
N SER A 809 -7.12 22.17 -6.11
CA SER A 809 -7.89 21.00 -6.55
C SER A 809 -8.30 20.11 -5.37
N THR A 810 -7.42 19.91 -4.38
CA THR A 810 -7.71 19.09 -3.19
C THR A 810 -8.80 19.69 -2.31
N TYR A 811 -8.91 21.03 -2.26
CA TYR A 811 -9.95 21.74 -1.52
C TYR A 811 -11.21 22.04 -2.34
N ASN A 812 -11.39 21.38 -3.49
CA ASN A 812 -12.59 21.46 -4.33
C ASN A 812 -12.89 22.85 -4.91
N HIS A 813 -11.83 23.63 -5.17
CA HIS A 813 -11.92 24.83 -6.00
C HIS A 813 -12.22 24.44 -7.45
N LYS A 814 -13.12 25.17 -8.10
CA LYS A 814 -13.55 24.88 -9.47
C LYS A 814 -12.61 25.46 -10.52
N VAL A 815 -11.98 26.60 -10.24
CA VAL A 815 -11.05 27.29 -11.17
C VAL A 815 -9.91 27.93 -10.40
N PHE A 816 -8.71 27.89 -10.97
CA PHE A 816 -7.50 28.53 -10.48
C PHE A 816 -6.90 29.43 -11.57
N CYS A 817 -6.99 30.75 -11.39
CA CYS A 817 -6.46 31.74 -12.32
C CYS A 817 -5.09 32.25 -11.85
N ARG A 818 -4.07 32.02 -12.68
CA ARG A 818 -2.74 32.61 -12.54
C ARG A 818 -2.76 34.06 -12.98
N GLN A 819 -2.39 34.98 -12.10
CA GLN A 819 -2.06 36.35 -12.49
C GLN A 819 -0.60 36.35 -12.94
N THR A 820 -0.25 36.70 -14.16
CA THR A 820 -1.09 36.98 -15.35
C THR A 820 -0.54 36.18 -16.53
N LEU A 821 -1.28 36.07 -17.64
CA LEU A 821 -0.78 35.41 -18.84
C LEU A 821 0.46 36.13 -19.39
N ILE A 822 0.46 37.47 -19.36
CA ILE A 822 1.54 38.33 -19.83
C ILE A 822 1.55 39.65 -19.03
N GLY A 823 2.75 40.17 -18.73
CA GLY A 823 2.94 41.39 -17.94
C GLY A 823 3.30 41.13 -16.47
N GLY A 824 4.27 41.84 -15.90
CA GLY A 824 4.75 41.51 -14.56
C GLY A 824 5.76 40.35 -14.56
N ASN A 825 6.51 40.21 -13.47
CA ASN A 825 7.60 39.24 -13.33
C ASN A 825 7.11 37.80 -13.10
N TYR A 826 5.88 37.62 -12.59
CA TYR A 826 5.24 36.31 -12.37
C TYR A 826 4.39 35.82 -13.56
N ALA A 827 4.51 36.48 -14.72
CA ALA A 827 3.69 36.14 -15.87
C ALA A 827 4.02 34.74 -16.42
N LEU A 828 3.04 34.05 -16.99
CA LEU A 828 3.29 32.79 -17.69
C LEU A 828 4.14 32.99 -18.97
N LEU A 829 4.07 34.19 -19.56
CA LEU A 829 4.83 34.56 -20.75
C LEU A 829 5.68 35.77 -20.47
N ASN A 830 6.93 35.73 -20.92
CA ASN A 830 7.80 36.89 -20.91
C ASN A 830 7.17 38.05 -21.69
N THR A 831 7.07 39.22 -21.07
CA THR A 831 6.42 40.42 -21.61
C THR A 831 6.97 40.85 -22.99
N THR A 832 8.28 40.73 -23.19
CA THR A 832 8.95 41.20 -24.41
C THR A 832 8.89 40.13 -25.50
N THR A 833 9.36 38.92 -25.19
CA THR A 833 9.58 37.87 -26.19
C THR A 833 8.38 36.97 -26.40
N SER A 834 7.42 36.97 -25.46
CA SER A 834 6.31 36.00 -25.41
C SER A 834 6.78 34.53 -25.32
N ILE A 835 8.01 34.30 -24.89
CA ILE A 835 8.53 32.97 -24.58
C ILE A 835 7.92 32.53 -23.24
N PRO A 836 7.45 31.27 -23.13
CA PRO A 836 6.98 30.71 -21.87
C PRO A 836 8.01 30.74 -20.74
N ASN A 837 7.58 31.21 -19.58
CA ASN A 837 8.31 31.04 -18.33
C ASN A 837 8.11 29.60 -17.80
N PRO A 838 8.94 29.13 -16.86
CA PRO A 838 8.91 27.73 -16.43
C PRO A 838 7.56 27.22 -15.91
N ASP A 839 6.82 28.05 -15.17
CA ASP A 839 5.51 27.73 -14.59
C ASP A 839 4.40 27.52 -15.66
N TYR A 840 4.57 28.07 -16.86
CA TYR A 840 3.69 27.83 -18.01
C TYR A 840 3.60 26.34 -18.37
N TYR A 841 4.73 25.64 -18.45
CA TYR A 841 4.74 24.24 -18.88
C TYR A 841 4.04 23.33 -17.88
N GLY A 842 4.24 23.60 -16.58
CA GLY A 842 3.51 22.94 -15.51
C GLY A 842 2.01 23.23 -15.62
N SER A 843 1.62 24.48 -15.83
CA SER A 843 0.22 24.90 -15.97
C SER A 843 -0.48 24.24 -17.16
N VAL A 844 0.18 24.13 -18.33
CA VAL A 844 -0.36 23.44 -19.51
C VAL A 844 -0.50 21.94 -19.24
N SER A 845 0.50 21.33 -18.60
CA SER A 845 0.50 19.89 -18.31
C SER A 845 -0.55 19.50 -17.28
N SER A 846 -0.82 20.34 -16.28
CA SER A 846 -1.88 20.10 -15.29
C SER A 846 -3.28 20.38 -15.85
N HIS A 847 -3.40 21.18 -16.91
CA HIS A 847 -4.69 21.46 -17.56
C HIS A 847 -5.14 20.33 -18.48
N ARG A 848 -4.20 19.63 -19.12
CA ARG A 848 -4.46 18.47 -19.97
C ARG A 848 -4.61 17.21 -19.14
#